data_AF-A0A2C9U241-F1
#
_entry.id   AF-A0A2C9U241-F1
#
_cell.length_a   1.000
_cell.length_b   1.000
_cell.length_c   1.000
_cell.angle_alpha   90.00
_cell.angle_beta   90.00
_cell.angle_gamma   90.00
#
_symmetry.space_group_name_H-M   'P 1'
#
loop_
_entity.id
_entity.type
_entity.pdbx_description
1 polymer ?
#
loop_
_entity_poly.entity_id
_entity_poly.type
_entity_poly.pdbx_seq_one_letter_code
_entity_poly.pdbx_strand_id
1 'polypeptide(L)'
;MLLLPPPSLQHFPANFSSNFSSKSPKQPPFRSCPQPLRAVNRRPSDDVDSFTKKSGYIFELASSEADSLIEYDIKRIAAICRRKPLILLRRLFQIGTTFGRWFGARYIDSLAEKSDQMFEIRAAELRKLLLELGPAYVKIAQAVSSRADLIPPSYLDELSLLQDRIAPFSSEVALNTIEQELGLPVDELFSEISPEPTAAASLGQVYQARLRHSGQLVAIKVQRPGVQAAIALDILILRFIAGIVKRAGKFNSDLQAVVDEWASSLFREMDYVKEANNGLKFRKLYGGIQDVLVPEMHMKLTTQKVLVMEWVEGQKLSEVKDIYLVEVGVYCSFNQLLEYGFYHADPHPGNLLRTSDGKLAYLDFGMMGEFRQELRDGFIEACLHLVNRDFDSLAKDFVTLGFLPPTADKEAVTKALTGVLQSAVAKGVRNISFGDLLGNLGTTMYKFKFQIPSYFSLVIRSLAVLEGIAISFDPNYKVLGSTYPWIARKVLTDSSPKLKSSLQALLYKEGVFRIDRLESLLSESLRARTERALVKQQIAQTSSKVAIKQVLSFTLTEKGAFVREILLQEVAKGMDALGLATLDSLTSMAITSIPFVAPSSSSSLTEEDMTNLRTLRRLMLLLSGPQQNSSSTMEVNGNNAYKNQDKYLEDILSVFYQFSSVQEILPVLSVIPELPPEMQQQLLLLPADLAGRLISRAAARTIRRMFL
;
A
#
# COMPACT_ATOMS: atom_id res chain seq x y z
N MET A 1 -8.53 54.68 16.64
CA MET A 1 -9.91 54.91 17.13
C MET A 1 -10.35 53.66 17.87
N LEU A 2 -10.08 53.64 19.19
CA LEU A 2 -11.06 53.58 20.31
C LEU A 2 -11.45 52.13 20.63
N LEU A 3 -10.82 51.37 21.54
CA LEU A 3 -10.56 51.49 23.00
C LEU A 3 -11.81 51.55 23.92
N LEU A 4 -11.98 50.46 24.70
CA LEU A 4 -12.43 50.36 26.13
C LEU A 4 -13.92 50.63 26.47
N PRO A 5 -14.44 50.30 27.69
CA PRO A 5 -14.12 49.29 28.74
C PRO A 5 -15.39 48.59 29.37
N PRO A 6 -15.28 47.76 30.45
CA PRO A 6 -16.38 47.03 31.11
C PRO A 6 -16.84 47.67 32.45
N PRO A 7 -17.84 47.11 33.18
CA PRO A 7 -18.06 47.41 34.58
C PRO A 7 -17.88 46.22 35.54
N SER A 8 -17.74 46.58 36.81
CA SER A 8 -17.13 45.90 37.95
C SER A 8 -18.12 45.50 39.06
N LEU A 9 -17.78 44.42 39.79
CA LEU A 9 -17.86 44.15 41.25
C LEU A 9 -19.10 44.55 42.10
N GLN A 10 -19.60 43.59 42.89
CA GLN A 10 -20.16 43.72 44.27
C GLN A 10 -20.18 42.30 44.94
N HIS A 11 -19.29 41.98 45.89
CA HIS A 11 -19.36 42.08 47.37
C HIS A 11 -20.28 41.08 48.14
N PHE A 12 -19.64 40.08 48.80
CA PHE A 12 -19.76 39.54 50.20
C PHE A 12 -21.15 39.30 50.88
N PRO A 13 -21.32 38.37 51.86
CA PRO A 13 -20.46 38.21 53.05
C PRO A 13 -20.21 36.79 53.61
N ALA A 14 -19.35 36.76 54.63
CA ALA A 14 -18.89 35.64 55.45
C ALA A 14 -19.62 35.57 56.81
N ASN A 15 -19.67 34.37 57.45
CA ASN A 15 -19.09 34.09 58.79
C ASN A 15 -19.70 32.87 59.54
N PHE A 16 -18.86 32.34 60.47
CA PHE A 16 -19.08 31.40 61.60
C PHE A 16 -19.09 29.89 61.27
N SER A 17 -18.00 29.11 61.47
CA SER A 17 -17.41 28.53 62.72
C SER A 17 -18.37 27.58 63.45
N SER A 18 -18.05 26.40 64.01
CA SER A 18 -16.82 25.67 64.38
C SER A 18 -17.25 24.29 64.92
N ASN A 19 -16.47 23.21 64.76
CA ASN A 19 -16.06 22.30 65.85
C ASN A 19 -15.37 21.00 65.37
N PHE A 20 -14.07 20.93 65.67
CA PHE A 20 -13.24 19.84 66.20
C PHE A 20 -13.38 18.36 65.73
N SER A 21 -12.27 17.93 65.10
CA SER A 21 -11.38 16.80 65.47
C SER A 21 -11.81 15.34 65.27
N SER A 22 -11.18 14.67 64.28
CA SER A 22 -10.31 13.49 64.54
C SER A 22 -9.35 13.22 63.36
N LYS A 23 -8.22 12.58 63.68
CA LYS A 23 -6.94 12.46 62.94
C LYS A 23 -6.99 11.48 61.73
N SER A 24 -6.63 11.93 60.51
CA SER A 24 -5.41 11.67 59.68
C SER A 24 -5.11 10.21 59.23
N PRO A 25 -4.62 9.96 57.99
CA PRO A 25 -3.23 10.35 57.67
C PRO A 25 -2.96 10.91 56.25
N LYS A 26 -2.25 12.05 56.25
CA LYS A 26 -1.05 12.41 55.43
C LYS A 26 -1.09 12.19 53.91
N GLN A 27 -1.39 13.27 53.17
CA GLN A 27 -0.77 13.57 51.88
C GLN A 27 0.48 14.46 52.08
N PRO A 28 1.61 14.21 51.39
CA PRO A 28 2.71 15.16 51.33
C PRO A 28 2.47 16.22 50.24
N PRO A 29 3.12 17.40 50.33
CA PRO A 29 2.73 18.60 49.60
C PRO A 29 3.29 18.67 48.18
N PHE A 30 2.59 19.43 47.35
CA PHE A 30 3.02 19.98 46.08
C PHE A 30 4.49 20.46 46.12
N ARG A 31 5.33 19.90 45.25
CA ARG A 31 6.64 20.45 44.90
C ARG A 31 6.62 20.94 43.46
N SER A 32 6.74 22.26 43.33
CA SER A 32 7.55 23.01 42.37
C SER A 32 7.82 22.38 40.99
N CYS A 33 7.42 23.11 39.94
CA CYS A 33 7.86 22.97 38.55
C CYS A 33 9.33 22.50 38.44
N PRO A 34 9.64 21.50 37.60
CA PRO A 34 10.99 21.28 37.15
C PRO A 34 11.34 22.38 36.14
N GLN A 35 12.43 23.09 36.43
CA GLN A 35 13.15 23.98 35.52
C GLN A 35 13.45 23.28 34.18
N PRO A 36 13.64 24.03 33.07
CA PRO A 36 14.16 23.48 31.84
C PRO A 36 15.50 22.80 32.15
N LEU A 37 15.63 21.53 31.77
CA LEU A 37 16.86 20.76 31.94
C LEU A 37 18.01 21.57 31.31
N ARG A 38 18.82 22.11 32.21
CA ARG A 38 20.10 22.77 31.97
C ARG A 38 20.86 21.94 30.94
N ALA A 39 21.21 22.56 29.81
CA ALA A 39 22.10 21.97 28.82
C ALA A 39 23.31 21.40 29.56
N VAL A 40 23.41 20.06 29.57
CA VAL A 40 24.64 19.40 29.99
C VAL A 40 25.66 19.80 28.93
N ASN A 41 26.60 20.67 29.31
CA ASN A 41 27.85 20.85 28.60
C ASN A 41 28.54 19.47 28.54
N ARG A 42 28.18 18.66 27.55
CA ARG A 42 29.02 17.56 27.10
C ARG A 42 30.27 18.23 26.54
N ARG A 43 31.41 18.01 27.20
CA ARG A 43 32.71 18.11 26.52
C ARG A 43 32.60 17.30 25.21
N PRO A 44 33.25 17.72 24.11
CA PRO A 44 33.29 16.92 22.89
C PRO A 44 33.81 15.55 23.28
N SER A 45 32.93 14.55 23.26
CA SER A 45 33.20 13.22 23.79
C SER A 45 33.96 12.44 22.74
N ASP A 46 35.10 11.87 23.15
CA ASP A 46 35.84 10.76 22.53
C ASP A 46 35.00 9.48 22.31
N ASP A 47 33.67 9.57 22.22
CA ASP A 47 32.75 8.46 21.99
C ASP A 47 32.74 8.09 20.50
N VAL A 48 33.86 7.54 20.06
CA VAL A 48 33.94 6.79 18.79
C VAL A 48 32.93 5.64 18.86
N ASP A 49 32.08 5.49 17.85
CA ASP A 49 31.08 4.44 17.82
C ASP A 49 31.71 3.03 17.98
N SER A 50 30.93 2.11 18.57
CA SER A 50 31.41 0.77 18.92
C SER A 50 31.99 0.00 17.73
N PHE A 51 31.41 0.19 16.53
CA PHE A 51 31.89 -0.46 15.32
C PHE A 51 33.27 0.08 14.93
N THR A 52 33.45 1.40 14.87
CA THR A 52 34.76 2.01 14.57
C THR A 52 35.79 1.62 15.62
N LYS A 53 35.41 1.55 16.90
CA LYS A 53 36.30 1.13 17.99
C LYS A 53 36.77 -0.33 17.85
N LYS A 54 35.88 -1.25 17.48
CA LYS A 54 36.20 -2.70 17.40
C LYS A 54 36.70 -3.15 16.03
N SER A 55 36.31 -2.44 14.96
CA SER A 55 36.52 -2.84 13.57
C SER A 55 37.28 -1.79 12.75
N GLY A 56 37.76 -0.70 13.36
CA GLY A 56 38.51 0.36 12.67
C GLY A 56 39.81 -0.11 12.00
N TYR A 57 40.39 -1.23 12.45
CA TYR A 57 41.53 -1.87 11.76
C TYR A 57 41.19 -2.33 10.33
N ILE A 58 39.90 -2.51 10.00
CA ILE A 58 39.44 -2.84 8.66
C ILE A 58 39.54 -1.61 7.74
N PHE A 59 39.61 -0.39 8.28
CA PHE A 59 39.70 0.83 7.47
C PHE A 59 41.03 0.91 6.72
N GLU A 60 42.06 0.20 7.18
CA GLU A 60 43.32 0.01 6.44
C GLU A 60 43.16 -0.86 5.15
N LEU A 61 42.02 -1.52 4.95
CA LEU A 61 41.64 -2.09 3.64
C LEU A 61 41.08 -1.04 2.68
N ALA A 62 40.48 0.04 3.20
CA ALA A 62 39.77 1.03 2.40
C ALA A 62 40.71 1.92 1.59
N SER A 63 41.91 2.20 2.11
CA SER A 63 42.80 3.25 1.59
C SER A 63 43.44 3.03 0.21
N SER A 64 43.24 1.89 -0.49
CA SER A 64 43.70 1.80 -1.89
C SER A 64 43.01 0.80 -2.83
N GLU A 65 42.22 -0.18 -2.35
CA GLU A 65 41.68 -1.24 -3.25
C GLU A 65 40.18 -1.54 -3.04
N ALA A 66 39.63 -1.36 -1.83
CA ALA A 66 38.22 -1.67 -1.56
C ALA A 66 37.24 -0.63 -2.15
N ASP A 67 37.64 0.63 -2.26
CA ASP A 67 36.85 1.70 -2.91
C ASP A 67 36.61 1.43 -4.41
N SER A 68 37.36 0.49 -5.01
CA SER A 68 37.17 0.06 -6.40
C SER A 68 36.05 -0.99 -6.58
N LEU A 69 35.43 -1.45 -5.48
CA LEU A 69 34.36 -2.46 -5.47
C LEU A 69 32.97 -1.82 -5.65
N ILE A 70 32.77 -1.09 -6.75
CA ILE A 70 31.51 -0.41 -7.06
C ILE A 70 30.33 -1.40 -7.15
N GLU A 71 30.61 -2.64 -7.58
CA GLU A 71 29.63 -3.71 -7.69
C GLU A 71 30.06 -4.95 -6.91
N TYR A 72 29.06 -5.74 -6.50
CA TYR A 72 29.29 -7.01 -5.85
C TYR A 72 29.92 -8.02 -6.82
N ASP A 73 31.20 -8.31 -6.63
CA ASP A 73 31.91 -9.41 -7.28
C ASP A 73 32.70 -10.22 -6.25
N ILE A 74 32.20 -11.41 -5.96
CA ILE A 74 32.81 -12.32 -5.00
C ILE A 74 34.25 -12.71 -5.37
N LYS A 75 34.58 -12.81 -6.66
CA LYS A 75 35.93 -13.18 -7.11
C LYS A 75 36.92 -12.06 -6.80
N ARG A 76 36.50 -10.81 -7.04
CA ARG A 76 37.30 -9.61 -6.76
C ARG A 76 37.48 -9.40 -5.27
N ILE A 77 36.41 -9.55 -4.49
CA ILE A 77 36.45 -9.49 -3.02
C ILE A 77 37.42 -10.54 -2.47
N ALA A 78 37.34 -11.79 -2.95
CA ALA A 78 38.24 -12.85 -2.54
C ALA A 78 39.70 -12.57 -2.92
N ALA A 79 39.95 -11.98 -4.09
CA ALA A 79 41.30 -11.61 -4.53
C ALA A 79 41.94 -10.56 -3.61
N ILE A 80 41.19 -9.53 -3.22
CA ILE A 80 41.65 -8.49 -2.28
C ILE A 80 41.90 -9.10 -0.88
N CYS A 81 40.97 -9.91 -0.38
CA CYS A 81 41.11 -10.55 0.94
C CYS A 81 42.29 -11.54 0.99
N ARG A 82 42.61 -12.21 -0.12
CA ARG A 82 43.78 -13.10 -0.24
C ARG A 82 45.12 -12.36 -0.07
N ARG A 83 45.18 -11.08 -0.43
CA ARG A 83 46.40 -10.26 -0.24
C ARG A 83 46.64 -9.87 1.21
N LYS A 84 45.60 -9.88 2.06
CA LYS A 84 45.68 -9.52 3.49
C LYS A 84 45.07 -10.63 4.39
N PRO A 85 45.67 -11.84 4.43
CA PRO A 85 45.09 -13.00 5.13
C PRO A 85 44.99 -12.80 6.65
N LEU A 86 45.88 -12.02 7.25
CA LEU A 86 45.86 -11.72 8.69
C LEU A 86 44.59 -10.97 9.11
N ILE A 87 44.08 -10.08 8.26
CA ILE A 87 42.85 -9.32 8.55
C ILE A 87 41.64 -10.25 8.49
N LEU A 88 41.58 -11.14 7.49
CA LEU A 88 40.54 -12.16 7.38
C LEU A 88 40.54 -13.10 8.60
N LEU A 89 41.71 -13.59 9.02
CA LEU A 89 41.85 -14.44 10.22
C LEU A 89 41.42 -13.72 11.49
N ARG A 90 41.84 -12.47 11.68
CA ARG A 90 41.43 -11.64 12.81
C ARG A 90 39.91 -11.45 12.84
N ARG A 91 39.30 -11.19 11.67
CA ARG A 91 37.86 -11.00 11.55
C ARG A 91 37.08 -12.28 11.82
N LEU A 92 37.52 -13.42 11.27
CA LEU A 92 36.96 -14.75 11.58
C LEU A 92 37.03 -15.07 13.07
N PHE A 93 38.17 -14.79 13.71
CA PHE A 93 38.32 -14.99 15.15
C PHE A 93 37.40 -14.07 15.96
N GLN A 94 37.28 -12.80 15.57
CA GLN A 94 36.35 -11.85 16.19
C GLN A 94 34.90 -12.34 16.09
N ILE A 95 34.43 -12.70 14.90
CA ILE A 95 33.07 -13.21 14.68
C ILE A 95 32.84 -14.50 15.47
N GLY A 96 33.78 -15.45 15.35
CA GLY A 96 33.69 -16.77 15.98
C GLY A 96 33.67 -16.70 17.52
N THR A 97 34.51 -15.87 18.13
CA THR A 97 34.53 -15.67 19.59
C THR A 97 33.27 -14.94 20.08
N THR A 98 32.80 -13.93 19.33
CA THR A 98 31.61 -13.14 19.69
C THR A 98 30.35 -14.01 19.68
N PHE A 99 30.08 -14.72 18.58
CA PHE A 99 28.95 -15.65 18.51
C PHE A 99 29.14 -16.87 19.40
N GLY A 100 30.35 -17.44 19.47
CA GLY A 100 30.66 -18.61 20.30
C GLY A 100 30.38 -18.37 21.78
N ARG A 101 30.74 -17.18 22.29
CA ARG A 101 30.41 -16.77 23.66
C ARG A 101 28.90 -16.69 23.89
N TRP A 102 28.15 -16.12 22.96
CA TRP A 102 26.70 -16.02 23.06
C TRP A 102 26.00 -17.38 23.00
N PHE A 103 26.38 -18.24 22.04
CA PHE A 103 25.85 -19.60 21.93
C PHE A 103 26.21 -20.46 23.16
N GLY A 104 27.44 -20.34 23.67
CA GLY A 104 27.85 -21.02 24.90
C GLY A 104 27.01 -20.59 26.09
N ALA A 105 26.76 -19.29 26.24
CA ALA A 105 25.90 -18.77 27.30
C ALA A 105 24.44 -19.27 27.16
N ARG A 106 23.89 -19.28 25.94
CA ARG A 106 22.56 -19.83 25.66
C ARG A 106 22.45 -21.33 25.92
N TYR A 107 23.52 -22.09 25.66
CA TYR A 107 23.61 -23.52 25.94
C TYR A 107 23.64 -23.78 27.46
N ILE A 108 24.41 -22.98 28.21
CA ILE A 108 24.43 -23.03 29.69
C ILE A 108 23.04 -22.73 30.26
N ASP A 109 22.33 -21.73 29.74
CA ASP A 109 20.96 -21.41 30.17
C ASP A 109 19.97 -22.54 29.86
N SER A 110 20.22 -23.30 28.79
CA SER A 110 19.44 -24.50 28.45
C SER A 110 19.68 -25.64 29.43
N LEU A 111 20.93 -25.85 29.85
CA LEU A 111 21.27 -26.85 30.85
C LEU A 111 20.76 -26.47 32.25
N ALA A 112 20.65 -25.18 32.54
CA ALA A 112 20.18 -24.66 33.82
C ALA A 112 18.66 -24.48 33.91
N GLU A 113 17.89 -24.91 32.89
CA GLU A 113 16.43 -24.72 32.77
C GLU A 113 15.96 -23.25 32.91
N LYS A 114 16.86 -22.28 32.70
CA LYS A 114 16.58 -20.83 32.78
C LYS A 114 16.35 -20.20 31.40
N SER A 115 16.16 -21.02 30.37
CA SER A 115 16.06 -20.59 28.97
C SER A 115 14.98 -19.54 28.75
N ASP A 116 13.82 -19.71 29.37
CA ASP A 116 12.68 -18.81 29.19
C ASP A 116 12.88 -17.49 29.94
N GLN A 117 13.47 -17.53 31.13
CA GLN A 117 13.79 -16.34 31.93
C GLN A 117 14.89 -15.49 31.32
N MET A 118 15.90 -16.13 30.73
CA MET A 118 17.05 -15.45 30.12
C MET A 118 16.78 -15.03 28.67
N PHE A 119 15.63 -15.38 28.10
CA PHE A 119 15.35 -15.21 26.67
C PHE A 119 15.43 -13.74 26.22
N GLU A 120 14.81 -12.83 26.96
CA GLU A 120 14.85 -11.38 26.70
C GLU A 120 16.26 -10.81 26.87
N ILE A 121 17.00 -11.26 27.89
CA ILE A 121 18.38 -10.83 28.13
C ILE A 121 19.27 -11.26 26.96
N ARG A 122 19.11 -12.50 26.47
CA ARG A 122 19.87 -13.01 25.31
C ARG A 122 19.51 -12.30 24.02
N ALA A 123 18.25 -11.90 23.84
CA ALA A 123 17.83 -11.06 22.72
C ALA A 123 18.51 -9.68 22.74
N ALA A 124 18.54 -9.02 23.89
CA ALA A 124 19.23 -7.74 24.06
C ALA A 124 20.76 -7.85 23.89
N GLU A 125 21.36 -8.95 24.36
CA GLU A 125 22.77 -9.26 24.09
C GLU A 125 23.03 -9.47 22.60
N LEU A 126 22.20 -10.24 21.91
CA LEU A 126 22.33 -10.47 20.46
C LEU A 126 22.30 -9.14 19.70
N ARG A 127 21.36 -8.26 20.02
CA ARG A 127 21.29 -6.90 19.45
C ARG A 127 22.61 -6.15 19.60
N LYS A 128 23.19 -6.13 20.81
CA LYS A 128 24.49 -5.47 21.07
C LYS A 128 25.61 -6.10 20.27
N LEU A 129 25.67 -7.43 20.19
CA LEU A 129 26.69 -8.14 19.41
C LEU A 129 26.59 -7.79 17.92
N LEU A 130 25.38 -7.73 17.36
CA LEU A 130 25.15 -7.36 15.96
C LEU A 130 25.59 -5.91 15.67
N LEU A 131 25.32 -4.97 16.58
CA LEU A 131 25.82 -3.59 16.49
C LEU A 131 27.35 -3.53 16.52
N GLU A 132 27.98 -4.31 17.40
CA GLU A 132 29.43 -4.35 17.55
C GLU A 132 30.14 -4.98 16.35
N LEU A 133 29.54 -6.00 15.74
CA LEU A 133 30.06 -6.62 14.53
C LEU A 133 29.95 -5.68 13.34
N GLY A 134 28.88 -4.89 13.25
CA GLY A 134 28.80 -3.75 12.34
C GLY A 134 27.75 -3.88 11.24
N PRO A 135 27.86 -3.05 10.19
CA PRO A 135 26.76 -2.77 9.27
C PRO A 135 26.20 -4.00 8.54
N ALA A 136 27.03 -4.96 8.14
CA ALA A 136 26.56 -6.21 7.52
C ALA A 136 25.58 -6.97 8.44
N TYR A 137 25.92 -7.12 9.71
CA TYR A 137 25.14 -7.85 10.70
C TYR A 137 23.89 -7.09 11.13
N VAL A 138 23.98 -5.76 11.25
CA VAL A 138 22.81 -4.90 11.46
C VAL A 138 21.84 -5.04 10.29
N LYS A 139 22.32 -5.06 9.05
CA LYS A 139 21.47 -5.24 7.86
C LYS A 139 20.85 -6.64 7.77
N ILE A 140 21.58 -7.68 8.16
CA ILE A 140 20.99 -9.03 8.33
C ILE A 140 19.89 -8.98 9.38
N ALA A 141 20.15 -8.36 10.53
CA ALA A 141 19.16 -8.25 11.59
C ALA A 141 17.89 -7.52 11.15
N GLN A 142 18.03 -6.41 10.42
CA GLN A 142 16.92 -5.66 9.81
C GLN A 142 16.15 -6.51 8.78
N ALA A 143 16.86 -7.30 7.96
CA ALA A 143 16.23 -8.19 7.00
C ALA A 143 15.47 -9.33 7.70
N VAL A 144 16.01 -9.90 8.78
CA VAL A 144 15.34 -11.00 9.50
C VAL A 144 14.26 -10.51 10.45
N SER A 145 14.40 -9.34 11.09
CA SER A 145 13.38 -8.75 11.97
C SER A 145 12.08 -8.46 11.22
N SER A 146 12.17 -8.29 9.91
CA SER A 146 11.01 -8.11 9.06
C SER A 146 10.22 -9.39 8.74
N ARG A 147 10.77 -10.55 9.09
CA ARG A 147 10.22 -11.88 8.85
C ARG A 147 9.84 -12.51 10.18
N ALA A 148 8.65 -12.16 10.66
CA ALA A 148 8.11 -12.66 11.93
C ALA A 148 7.95 -14.19 11.95
N ASP A 149 7.97 -14.86 10.78
CA ASP A 149 7.98 -16.31 10.63
C ASP A 149 9.33 -16.97 10.97
N LEU A 150 10.42 -16.21 11.01
CA LEU A 150 11.78 -16.75 11.18
C LEU A 150 12.32 -16.65 12.61
N ILE A 151 11.82 -15.72 13.42
CA ILE A 151 12.39 -15.39 14.72
C ILE A 151 11.28 -15.22 15.78
N PRO A 152 11.49 -15.67 17.04
CA PRO A 152 10.53 -15.48 18.12
C PRO A 152 10.26 -14.00 18.49
N PRO A 153 9.07 -13.65 19.01
CA PRO A 153 8.66 -12.26 19.27
C PRO A 153 9.66 -11.42 20.07
N SER A 154 10.21 -11.91 21.20
CA SER A 154 11.14 -11.11 22.02
C SER A 154 12.44 -10.74 21.29
N TYR A 155 12.87 -11.57 20.33
CA TYR A 155 14.01 -11.22 19.47
C TYR A 155 13.60 -10.22 18.39
N LEU A 156 12.38 -10.31 17.84
CA LEU A 156 11.88 -9.33 16.89
C LEU A 156 11.84 -7.93 17.52
N ASP A 157 11.33 -7.83 18.75
CA ASP A 157 11.23 -6.56 19.49
C ASP A 157 12.62 -5.94 19.71
N GLU A 158 13.60 -6.71 20.17
CA GLU A 158 14.97 -6.21 20.36
C GLU A 158 15.64 -5.86 19.02
N LEU A 159 15.49 -6.69 17.98
CA LEU A 159 16.09 -6.41 16.66
C LEU A 159 15.43 -5.21 15.96
N SER A 160 14.17 -4.90 16.26
CA SER A 160 13.48 -3.70 15.76
C SER A 160 14.19 -2.41 16.19
N LEU A 161 14.80 -2.40 17.39
CA LEU A 161 15.58 -1.27 17.91
C LEU A 161 16.85 -0.98 17.09
N LEU A 162 17.29 -1.91 16.22
CA LEU A 162 18.40 -1.68 15.28
C LEU A 162 17.99 -0.86 14.05
N GLN A 163 16.69 -0.61 13.88
CA GLN A 163 16.17 0.27 12.84
C GLN A 163 16.18 1.75 13.28
N ASP A 164 16.38 2.01 14.58
CA ASP A 164 16.49 3.35 15.16
C ASP A 164 17.91 3.94 15.09
N ARG A 165 18.07 5.19 15.57
CA ARG A 165 19.32 5.96 15.52
C ARG A 165 20.49 5.20 16.16
N ILE A 166 21.53 4.96 15.37
CA ILE A 166 22.80 4.36 15.81
C ILE A 166 23.78 5.46 16.22
N ALA A 167 24.80 5.13 17.03
CA ALA A 167 25.84 6.08 17.41
C ALA A 167 26.57 6.66 16.16
N PRO A 168 26.77 7.99 16.09
CA PRO A 168 27.50 8.63 15.00
C PRO A 168 29.00 8.33 15.07
N PHE A 169 29.69 8.45 13.94
CA PHE A 169 31.15 8.48 13.87
C PHE A 169 31.66 9.93 13.88
N SER A 170 32.97 10.11 14.05
CA SER A 170 33.60 11.44 14.16
C SER A 170 33.17 12.39 13.03
N SER A 171 32.66 13.57 13.41
CA SER A 171 32.32 14.63 12.46
C SER A 171 33.51 15.09 11.63
N GLU A 172 34.72 15.09 12.20
CA GLU A 172 35.93 15.45 11.45
C GLU A 172 36.16 14.51 10.27
N VAL A 173 35.98 13.20 10.47
CA VAL A 173 36.10 12.20 9.40
C VAL A 173 35.00 12.38 8.35
N ALA A 174 33.77 12.71 8.79
CA ALA A 174 32.66 12.96 7.88
C ALA A 174 32.88 14.21 7.00
N LEU A 175 33.29 15.32 7.60
CA LEU A 175 33.58 16.56 6.89
C LEU A 175 34.74 16.38 5.90
N ASN A 176 35.83 15.72 6.33
CA ASN A 176 36.94 15.37 5.43
C ASN A 176 36.47 14.50 4.25
N THR A 177 35.53 13.57 4.48
CA THR A 177 34.96 12.74 3.41
C THR A 177 34.15 13.60 2.43
N ILE A 178 33.38 14.57 2.92
CA ILE A 178 32.65 15.52 2.05
C ILE A 178 33.62 16.30 1.16
N GLU A 179 34.70 16.85 1.72
CA GLU A 179 35.69 17.63 0.95
C GLU A 179 36.41 16.78 -0.09
N GLN A 180 36.80 15.56 0.26
CA GLN A 180 37.46 14.63 -0.65
C GLN A 180 36.57 14.22 -1.82
N GLU A 181 35.30 13.92 -1.55
CA GLU A 181 34.37 13.45 -2.57
C GLU A 181 33.88 14.59 -3.48
N LEU A 182 33.66 15.78 -2.92
CA LEU A 182 33.17 16.94 -3.69
C LEU A 182 34.29 17.81 -4.28
N GLY A 183 35.54 17.59 -3.87
CA GLY A 183 36.73 18.25 -4.40
C GLY A 183 36.87 19.73 -4.01
N LEU A 184 36.08 20.20 -3.04
CA LEU A 184 36.06 21.58 -2.57
C LEU A 184 35.95 21.61 -1.04
N PRO A 185 36.52 22.63 -0.36
CA PRO A 185 36.34 22.82 1.07
C PRO A 185 34.86 22.97 1.45
N VAL A 186 34.47 22.45 2.62
CA VAL A 186 33.06 22.54 3.11
C VAL A 186 32.61 23.99 3.17
N ASP A 187 33.50 24.90 3.57
CA ASP A 187 33.23 26.33 3.66
C ASP A 187 32.96 26.97 2.30
N GLU A 188 33.48 26.45 1.19
CA GLU A 188 33.15 26.97 -0.14
C GLU A 188 31.80 26.46 -0.65
N LEU A 189 31.43 25.23 -0.29
CA LEU A 189 30.19 24.59 -0.69
C LEU A 189 28.98 25.11 0.09
N PHE A 190 29.15 25.31 1.40
CA PHE A 190 28.07 25.61 2.34
C PHE A 190 28.35 26.88 3.13
N SER A 191 27.32 27.70 3.33
CA SER A 191 27.40 28.88 4.21
C SER A 191 27.27 28.50 5.68
N GLU A 192 26.55 27.40 5.96
CA GLU A 192 26.30 26.86 7.30
C GLU A 192 26.25 25.34 7.20
N ILE A 193 26.84 24.62 8.15
CA ILE A 193 26.72 23.17 8.32
C ILE A 193 26.61 22.84 9.80
N SER A 194 25.78 21.87 10.17
CA SER A 194 25.64 21.47 11.57
C SER A 194 26.95 20.86 12.09
N PRO A 195 27.42 21.23 13.31
CA PRO A 195 28.67 20.67 13.85
C PRO A 195 28.52 19.19 14.24
N GLU A 196 27.31 18.80 14.64
CA GLU A 196 26.93 17.44 15.00
C GLU A 196 25.96 16.89 13.95
N PRO A 197 25.96 15.56 13.70
CA PRO A 197 25.03 14.94 12.78
C PRO A 197 23.60 15.01 13.34
N THR A 198 22.65 15.37 12.49
CA THR A 198 21.22 15.44 12.83
C THR A 198 20.59 14.06 12.97
N ALA A 199 21.10 13.08 12.22
CA ALA A 199 20.71 11.68 12.31
C ALA A 199 21.90 10.77 11.97
N ALA A 200 21.89 9.55 12.51
CA ALA A 200 22.88 8.53 12.19
C ALA A 200 22.19 7.18 11.99
N ALA A 201 22.61 6.47 10.94
CA ALA A 201 22.08 5.20 10.48
C ALA A 201 23.22 4.17 10.36
N SER A 202 22.89 2.94 9.93
CA SER A 202 23.85 1.84 9.86
C SER A 202 24.96 2.06 8.82
N LEU A 203 24.64 2.66 7.67
CA LEU A 203 25.59 2.90 6.58
C LEU A 203 26.22 4.30 6.57
N GLY A 204 25.72 5.25 7.35
CA GLY A 204 26.17 6.65 7.30
C GLY A 204 25.47 7.56 8.30
N GLN A 205 25.75 8.86 8.22
CA GLN A 205 25.13 9.88 9.07
C GLN A 205 24.78 11.13 8.26
N VAL A 206 23.83 11.91 8.76
CA VAL A 206 23.22 13.04 8.04
C VAL A 206 23.52 14.35 8.75
N TYR A 207 23.93 15.35 7.98
CA TYR A 207 24.14 16.73 8.41
C TYR A 207 23.10 17.64 7.76
N GLN A 208 22.72 18.70 8.47
CA GLN A 208 21.96 19.80 7.88
C GLN A 208 22.94 20.87 7.42
N ALA A 209 22.77 21.38 6.21
CA ALA A 209 23.60 22.46 5.68
C ALA A 209 22.80 23.44 4.84
N ARG A 210 23.40 24.59 4.56
CA ARG A 210 22.88 25.62 3.67
C ARG A 210 23.83 25.81 2.49
N LEU A 211 23.33 25.59 1.27
CA LEU A 211 24.12 25.80 0.05
C LEU A 211 24.54 27.26 -0.08
N ARG A 212 25.83 27.53 -0.28
CA ARG A 212 26.35 28.90 -0.35
C ARG A 212 25.81 29.68 -1.55
N HIS A 213 25.66 29.02 -2.70
CA HIS A 213 25.29 29.66 -3.96
C HIS A 213 23.79 29.98 -4.08
N SER A 214 22.91 29.17 -3.48
CA SER A 214 21.45 29.30 -3.59
C SER A 214 20.77 29.70 -2.28
N GLY A 215 21.43 29.51 -1.13
CA GLY A 215 20.84 29.69 0.20
C GLY A 215 19.87 28.56 0.63
N GLN A 216 19.68 27.54 -0.21
CA GLN A 216 18.77 26.42 0.03
C GLN A 216 19.29 25.52 1.16
N LEU A 217 18.37 25.06 2.03
CA LEU A 217 18.66 24.07 3.06
C LEU A 217 18.71 22.67 2.44
N VAL A 218 19.74 21.91 2.81
CA VAL A 218 19.98 20.55 2.31
C VAL A 218 20.34 19.59 3.44
N ALA A 219 20.00 18.32 3.25
CA ALA A 219 20.49 17.19 4.01
C ALA A 219 21.69 16.58 3.29
N ILE A 220 22.80 16.39 3.99
CA ILE A 220 24.02 15.75 3.50
C ILE A 220 24.20 14.42 4.22
N LYS A 221 23.94 13.30 3.53
CA LYS A 221 24.17 11.95 4.04
C LYS A 221 25.58 11.51 3.63
N VAL A 222 26.42 11.22 4.61
CA VAL A 222 27.81 10.81 4.44
C VAL A 222 27.97 9.36 4.87
N GLN A 223 28.57 8.56 3.99
CA GLN A 223 28.80 7.15 4.23
C GLN A 223 29.82 6.95 5.36
N ARG A 224 29.58 5.92 6.18
CA ARG A 224 30.47 5.52 7.28
C ARG A 224 31.84 5.07 6.72
N PRO A 225 32.97 5.55 7.27
CA PRO A 225 34.30 5.19 6.78
C PRO A 225 34.52 3.68 6.83
N GLY A 226 35.12 3.13 5.77
CA GLY A 226 35.49 1.72 5.66
C GLY A 226 34.32 0.72 5.68
N VAL A 227 33.07 1.18 5.58
CA VAL A 227 31.88 0.30 5.62
C VAL A 227 31.86 -0.71 4.48
N GLN A 228 32.25 -0.29 3.26
CA GLN A 228 32.30 -1.14 2.08
C GLN A 228 33.32 -2.28 2.24
N ALA A 229 34.51 -1.98 2.76
CA ALA A 229 35.54 -2.98 3.04
C ALA A 229 35.10 -3.99 4.11
N ALA A 230 34.46 -3.51 5.18
CA ALA A 230 33.94 -4.37 6.24
C ALA A 230 32.83 -5.30 5.72
N ILE A 231 31.86 -4.75 4.98
CA ILE A 231 30.78 -5.52 4.37
C ILE A 231 31.33 -6.56 3.38
N ALA A 232 32.28 -6.19 2.52
CA ALA A 232 32.90 -7.11 1.57
C ALA A 232 33.56 -8.30 2.27
N LEU A 233 34.33 -8.04 3.34
CA LEU A 233 34.98 -9.08 4.14
C LEU A 233 33.96 -9.98 4.83
N ASP A 234 32.92 -9.40 5.43
CA ASP A 234 31.88 -10.16 6.13
C ASP A 234 31.07 -11.04 5.17
N ILE A 235 30.74 -10.55 3.97
CA ILE A 235 30.06 -11.34 2.92
C ILE A 235 30.90 -12.54 2.51
N LEU A 236 32.21 -12.38 2.33
CA LEU A 236 33.11 -13.48 2.00
C LEU A 236 33.07 -14.57 3.07
N ILE A 237 33.09 -14.17 4.35
CA ILE A 237 33.00 -15.08 5.50
C ILE A 237 31.64 -15.78 5.54
N LEU A 238 30.54 -15.03 5.42
CA LEU A 238 29.18 -15.58 5.42
C LEU A 238 28.96 -16.58 4.29
N ARG A 239 29.46 -16.28 3.09
CA ARG A 239 29.36 -17.18 1.92
C ARG A 239 30.18 -18.45 2.10
N PHE A 240 31.34 -18.37 2.76
CA PHE A 240 32.15 -19.53 3.12
C PHE A 240 31.42 -20.43 4.13
N ILE A 241 30.86 -19.83 5.20
CA ILE A 241 30.06 -20.54 6.21
C ILE A 241 28.85 -21.21 5.56
N ALA A 242 28.14 -20.50 4.67
CA ALA A 242 27.01 -21.04 3.92
C ALA A 242 27.38 -22.31 3.13
N GLY A 243 28.58 -22.34 2.52
CA GLY A 243 29.10 -23.52 1.83
C GLY A 243 29.48 -24.69 2.74
N ILE A 244 29.88 -24.43 3.99
CA ILE A 244 30.09 -25.47 5.00
C ILE A 244 28.75 -26.05 5.46
N VAL A 245 27.79 -25.18 5.81
CA VAL A 245 26.46 -25.57 6.28
C VAL A 245 25.73 -26.40 5.22
N LYS A 246 25.81 -26.02 3.94
CA LYS A 246 25.24 -26.79 2.83
C LYS A 246 25.79 -28.23 2.77
N ARG A 247 27.11 -28.39 2.96
CA ARG A 247 27.77 -29.72 2.95
C ARG A 247 27.42 -30.55 4.18
N ALA A 248 27.27 -29.91 5.34
CA ALA A 248 26.99 -30.59 6.61
C ALA A 248 25.50 -30.95 6.81
N GLY A 249 24.58 -30.11 6.33
CA GLY A 249 23.16 -30.14 6.75
C GLY A 249 22.16 -30.74 5.76
N LYS A 250 22.57 -31.27 4.59
CA LYS A 250 21.65 -31.73 3.52
C LYS A 250 20.50 -30.73 3.22
N PHE A 251 20.75 -29.43 3.34
CA PHE A 251 19.76 -28.41 2.96
C PHE A 251 19.65 -28.37 1.42
N ASN A 252 18.44 -28.52 0.89
CA ASN A 252 18.18 -28.52 -0.55
C ASN A 252 18.22 -27.12 -1.19
N SER A 253 18.35 -26.05 -0.39
CA SER A 253 18.38 -24.66 -0.86
C SER A 253 19.81 -24.17 -1.00
N ASP A 254 20.11 -23.43 -2.08
CA ASP A 254 21.44 -22.90 -2.31
C ASP A 254 21.71 -21.68 -1.41
N LEU A 255 22.10 -21.95 -0.16
CA LEU A 255 22.36 -20.91 0.85
C LEU A 255 23.42 -19.90 0.39
N GLN A 256 24.35 -20.31 -0.48
CA GLN A 256 25.33 -19.39 -1.07
C GLN A 256 24.67 -18.42 -2.05
N ALA A 257 23.71 -18.87 -2.86
CA ALA A 257 22.96 -17.99 -3.76
C ALA A 257 22.13 -16.96 -2.98
N VAL A 258 21.54 -17.35 -1.83
CA VAL A 258 20.83 -16.43 -0.94
C VAL A 258 21.77 -15.34 -0.40
N VAL A 259 22.97 -15.72 0.03
CA VAL A 259 24.00 -14.75 0.46
C VAL A 259 24.42 -13.85 -0.69
N ASP A 260 24.60 -14.40 -1.90
CA ASP A 260 25.00 -13.64 -3.09
C ASP A 260 23.91 -12.61 -3.50
N GLU A 261 22.62 -12.97 -3.44
CA GLU A 261 21.51 -12.05 -3.71
C GLU A 261 21.43 -10.93 -2.67
N TRP A 262 21.52 -11.29 -1.39
CA TRP A 262 21.53 -10.31 -0.30
C TRP A 262 22.73 -9.35 -0.39
N ALA A 263 23.92 -9.89 -0.65
CA ALA A 263 25.14 -9.12 -0.86
C ALA A 263 25.00 -8.13 -2.02
N SER A 264 24.46 -8.58 -3.16
CA SER A 264 24.18 -7.72 -4.30
C SER A 264 23.25 -6.57 -3.93
N SER A 265 22.21 -6.83 -3.14
CA SER A 265 21.31 -5.78 -2.65
C SER A 265 21.99 -4.78 -1.73
N LEU A 266 22.82 -5.26 -0.80
CA LEU A 266 23.53 -4.40 0.15
C LEU A 266 24.57 -3.49 -0.56
N PHE A 267 25.26 -4.00 -1.58
CA PHE A 267 26.15 -3.19 -2.41
C PHE A 267 25.41 -2.12 -3.22
N ARG A 268 24.19 -2.40 -3.69
CA ARG A 268 23.34 -1.38 -4.32
C ARG A 268 22.95 -0.28 -3.34
N GLU A 269 22.70 -0.63 -2.08
CA GLU A 269 22.32 0.33 -1.04
C GLU A 269 23.49 1.24 -0.61
N MET A 270 24.73 0.78 -0.75
CA MET A 270 25.93 1.59 -0.46
C MET A 270 26.23 2.64 -1.54
N ASP A 271 25.57 2.58 -2.70
CA ASP A 271 25.80 3.48 -3.82
C ASP A 271 24.79 4.64 -3.77
N TYR A 272 25.22 5.76 -3.20
CA TYR A 272 24.37 6.94 -3.03
C TYR A 272 23.96 7.62 -4.35
N VAL A 273 24.67 7.37 -5.46
CA VAL A 273 24.22 7.80 -6.79
C VAL A 273 22.98 7.01 -7.21
N LYS A 274 22.93 5.71 -6.92
CA LYS A 274 21.72 4.90 -7.17
C LYS A 274 20.56 5.33 -6.28
N GLU A 275 20.81 5.60 -4.99
CA GLU A 275 19.79 6.15 -4.08
C GLU A 275 19.22 7.48 -4.60
N ALA A 276 20.06 8.41 -5.05
CA ALA A 276 19.60 9.68 -5.61
C ALA A 276 18.78 9.50 -6.89
N ASN A 277 19.22 8.63 -7.81
CA ASN A 277 18.48 8.32 -9.03
C ASN A 277 17.12 7.67 -8.74
N ASN A 278 17.07 6.80 -7.74
CA ASN A 278 15.83 6.21 -7.24
C ASN A 278 14.88 7.30 -6.72
N GLY A 279 15.37 8.25 -5.94
CA GLY A 279 14.60 9.40 -5.45
C GLY A 279 14.08 10.29 -6.59
N LEU A 280 14.88 10.57 -7.60
CA LEU A 280 14.45 11.30 -8.81
C LEU A 280 13.33 10.56 -9.56
N LYS A 281 13.48 9.25 -9.75
CA LYS A 281 12.46 8.41 -10.38
C LYS A 281 11.18 8.39 -9.55
N PHE A 282 11.30 8.26 -8.22
CA PHE A 282 10.18 8.29 -7.30
C PHE A 282 9.44 9.63 -7.35
N ARG A 283 10.17 10.76 -7.30
CA ARG A 283 9.61 12.10 -7.43
C ARG A 283 8.86 12.29 -8.75
N LYS A 284 9.42 11.80 -9.86
CA LYS A 284 8.79 11.87 -11.18
C LYS A 284 7.47 11.09 -11.24
N LEU A 285 7.41 9.90 -10.63
CA LEU A 285 6.24 9.03 -10.69
C LEU A 285 5.14 9.42 -9.68
N TYR A 286 5.54 9.84 -8.47
CA TYR A 286 4.63 9.98 -7.33
C TYR A 286 4.56 11.38 -6.73
N GLY A 287 5.48 12.29 -7.08
CA GLY A 287 5.48 13.67 -6.59
C GLY A 287 4.28 14.50 -7.05
N GLY A 288 3.53 14.02 -8.04
CA GLY A 288 2.24 14.61 -8.45
C GLY A 288 1.04 14.13 -7.64
N ILE A 289 1.20 13.15 -6.74
CA ILE A 289 0.13 12.71 -5.85
C ILE A 289 -0.11 13.80 -4.81
N GLN A 290 -1.38 14.16 -4.61
CA GLN A 290 -1.77 15.15 -3.62
C GLN A 290 -1.24 14.78 -2.23
N ASP A 291 -0.66 15.77 -1.54
CA ASP A 291 -0.15 15.65 -0.17
C ASP A 291 1.01 14.65 -0.02
N VAL A 292 1.67 14.26 -1.12
CA VAL A 292 2.95 13.55 -1.13
C VAL A 292 4.08 14.53 -1.42
N LEU A 293 5.15 14.46 -0.65
CA LEU A 293 6.38 15.22 -0.84
C LEU A 293 7.57 14.26 -0.99
N VAL A 294 8.43 14.56 -1.96
CA VAL A 294 9.66 13.80 -2.23
C VAL A 294 10.75 14.83 -2.38
N PRO A 295 11.83 14.84 -1.57
CA PRO A 295 12.86 15.88 -1.64
C PRO A 295 13.54 15.94 -3.01
N GLU A 296 13.98 17.13 -3.42
CA GLU A 296 14.80 17.29 -4.60
C GLU A 296 16.20 16.70 -4.37
N MET A 297 16.73 15.97 -5.36
CA MET A 297 18.06 15.37 -5.29
C MET A 297 19.09 16.26 -5.99
N HIS A 298 20.12 16.71 -5.27
CA HIS A 298 21.18 17.57 -5.82
C HIS A 298 22.27 16.72 -6.49
N MET A 299 21.99 16.20 -7.68
CA MET A 299 22.90 15.27 -8.39
C MET A 299 24.33 15.80 -8.61
N LYS A 300 24.50 17.12 -8.74
CA LYS A 300 25.84 17.73 -8.91
C LYS A 300 26.71 17.65 -7.65
N LEU A 301 26.09 17.47 -6.49
CA LEU A 301 26.73 17.38 -5.18
C LEU A 301 26.57 15.97 -4.58
N THR A 302 26.23 14.98 -5.40
CA THR A 302 26.08 13.59 -4.98
C THR A 302 27.15 12.73 -5.64
N THR A 303 27.83 11.93 -4.83
CA THR A 303 28.82 10.93 -5.23
C THR A 303 28.40 9.55 -4.70
N GLN A 304 29.27 8.55 -4.81
CA GLN A 304 28.99 7.21 -4.25
C GLN A 304 28.94 7.21 -2.73
N LYS A 305 29.66 8.13 -2.06
CA LYS A 305 29.79 8.18 -0.60
C LYS A 305 29.09 9.38 0.05
N VAL A 306 28.67 10.37 -0.74
CA VAL A 306 27.97 11.57 -0.26
C VAL A 306 26.67 11.74 -1.06
N LEU A 307 25.53 11.83 -0.37
CA LEU A 307 24.23 12.14 -0.96
C LEU A 307 23.76 13.50 -0.46
N VAL A 308 23.43 14.41 -1.39
CA VAL A 308 22.86 15.71 -1.06
C VAL A 308 21.43 15.82 -1.61
N MET A 309 20.49 16.13 -0.72
CA MET A 309 19.08 16.31 -1.06
C MET A 309 18.46 17.49 -0.31
N GLU A 310 17.32 17.98 -0.79
CA GLU A 310 16.52 19.02 -0.14
C GLU A 310 16.26 18.66 1.33
N TRP A 311 16.47 19.63 2.23
CA TRP A 311 16.12 19.45 3.64
C TRP A 311 14.61 19.49 3.81
N VAL A 312 14.04 18.45 4.41
CA VAL A 312 12.62 18.38 4.73
C VAL A 312 12.44 18.49 6.23
N GLU A 313 11.74 19.53 6.66
CA GLU A 313 11.37 19.71 8.06
C GLU A 313 10.01 19.05 8.35
N GLY A 314 9.97 18.22 9.38
CA GLY A 314 8.75 17.50 9.75
C GLY A 314 8.90 16.66 11.02
N GLN A 315 7.79 16.09 11.45
CA GLN A 315 7.69 15.15 12.56
C GLN A 315 7.50 13.73 12.01
N LYS A 316 8.02 12.70 12.69
CA LYS A 316 7.83 11.33 12.19
C LYS A 316 6.35 10.96 12.16
N LEU A 317 5.92 10.27 11.11
CA LEU A 317 4.52 9.88 10.96
C LEU A 317 4.04 9.00 12.13
N SER A 318 4.90 8.14 12.68
CA SER A 318 4.58 7.31 13.86
C SER A 318 4.42 8.10 15.16
N GLU A 319 4.88 9.34 15.21
CA GLU A 319 4.80 10.19 16.40
C GLU A 319 3.60 11.16 16.32
N VAL A 320 2.98 11.31 15.14
CA VAL A 320 1.83 12.19 14.92
C VAL A 320 0.57 11.40 14.64
N LYS A 321 -0.50 11.66 15.40
CA LYS A 321 -1.84 11.09 15.19
C LYS A 321 -2.52 11.66 13.94
N ASP A 322 -1.99 11.36 12.76
CA ASP A 322 -2.49 11.84 11.47
C ASP A 322 -2.86 10.65 10.58
N ILE A 323 -4.05 10.07 10.83
CA ILE A 323 -4.57 8.91 10.09
C ILE A 323 -4.71 9.25 8.60
N TYR A 324 -5.06 10.50 8.27
CA TYR A 324 -5.19 10.94 6.89
C TYR A 324 -3.87 10.77 6.12
N LEU A 325 -2.73 11.17 6.70
CA LEU A 325 -1.44 10.95 6.04
C LEU A 325 -1.05 9.47 5.94
N VAL A 326 -1.50 8.63 6.87
CA VAL A 326 -1.34 7.18 6.73
C VAL A 326 -2.15 6.67 5.55
N GLU A 327 -3.38 7.16 5.34
CA GLU A 327 -4.18 6.84 4.15
C GLU A 327 -3.54 7.35 2.85
N VAL A 328 -2.92 8.53 2.88
CA VAL A 328 -2.11 9.05 1.75
C VAL A 328 -0.94 8.10 1.47
N GLY A 329 -0.25 7.62 2.50
CA GLY A 329 0.83 6.65 2.39
C GLY A 329 0.38 5.32 1.80
N VAL A 330 -0.73 4.77 2.29
CA VAL A 330 -1.36 3.55 1.74
C VAL A 330 -1.74 3.77 0.28
N TYR A 331 -2.39 4.89 -0.04
CA TYR A 331 -2.75 5.23 -1.42
C TYR A 331 -1.52 5.34 -2.33
N CYS A 332 -0.44 5.96 -1.86
CA CYS A 332 0.82 6.05 -2.58
C CYS A 332 1.44 4.66 -2.80
N SER A 333 1.49 3.82 -1.76
CA SER A 333 1.97 2.43 -1.85
C SER A 333 1.18 1.62 -2.88
N PHE A 334 -0.15 1.75 -2.95
CA PHE A 334 -0.93 1.05 -3.97
C PHE A 334 -0.65 1.55 -5.40
N ASN A 335 -0.46 2.86 -5.59
CA ASN A 335 0.01 3.39 -6.88
C ASN A 335 1.40 2.83 -7.23
N GLN A 336 2.29 2.73 -6.25
CA GLN A 336 3.61 2.16 -6.46
C GLN A 336 3.56 0.71 -6.92
N LEU A 337 2.71 -0.10 -6.30
CA LEU A 337 2.59 -1.53 -6.58
C LEU A 337 1.87 -1.81 -7.89
N LEU A 338 0.76 -1.11 -8.14
CA LEU A 338 -0.23 -1.52 -9.15
C LEU A 338 -0.30 -0.58 -10.36
N GLU A 339 0.17 0.67 -10.26
CA GLU A 339 0.21 1.58 -11.39
C GLU A 339 1.53 1.45 -12.16
N TYR A 340 2.65 1.82 -11.52
CA TYR A 340 3.95 1.90 -12.19
C TYR A 340 4.87 0.71 -11.86
N GLY A 341 4.61 0.02 -10.74
CA GLY A 341 5.42 -1.08 -10.23
C GLY A 341 6.80 -0.68 -9.72
N PHE A 342 7.08 0.60 -9.49
CA PHE A 342 8.32 1.04 -8.85
C PHE A 342 8.01 1.38 -7.40
N TYR A 343 8.41 0.51 -6.46
CA TYR A 343 7.92 0.56 -5.09
C TYR A 343 9.01 0.72 -4.05
N HIS A 344 8.65 1.39 -2.97
CA HIS A 344 9.46 1.58 -1.79
C HIS A 344 9.37 0.33 -0.91
N ALA A 345 10.46 -0.42 -0.83
CA ALA A 345 10.49 -1.73 -0.16
C ALA A 345 10.63 -1.65 1.36
N ASP A 346 11.02 -0.50 1.90
CA ASP A 346 11.22 -0.32 3.35
C ASP A 346 10.73 1.04 3.88
N PRO A 347 9.41 1.35 3.84
CA PRO A 347 8.88 2.61 4.37
C PRO A 347 8.81 2.58 5.90
N HIS A 348 9.94 2.29 6.56
CA HIS A 348 10.07 2.29 8.01
C HIS A 348 9.59 3.65 8.58
N PRO A 349 9.02 3.71 9.80
CA PRO A 349 8.50 4.96 10.35
C PRO A 349 9.50 6.13 10.39
N GLY A 350 10.80 5.83 10.45
CA GLY A 350 11.86 6.86 10.36
C GLY A 350 11.99 7.55 9.00
N ASN A 351 11.48 6.92 7.93
CA ASN A 351 11.57 7.38 6.55
C ASN A 351 10.31 8.14 6.10
N LEU A 352 9.31 8.26 6.97
CA LEU A 352 8.04 8.94 6.68
C LEU A 352 7.87 10.11 7.64
N LEU A 353 7.86 11.34 7.11
CA LEU A 353 7.62 12.54 7.89
C LEU A 353 6.30 13.20 7.52
N ARG A 354 5.63 13.77 8.52
CA ARG A 354 4.62 14.79 8.35
C ARG A 354 5.30 16.15 8.33
N THR A 355 5.23 16.85 7.21
CA THR A 355 5.75 18.22 7.08
C THR A 355 4.85 19.22 7.80
N SER A 356 5.37 20.44 8.05
CA SER A 356 4.61 21.52 8.68
C SER A 356 3.39 21.98 7.88
N ASP A 357 3.44 21.86 6.54
CA ASP A 357 2.34 22.12 5.62
C ASP A 357 1.35 20.94 5.47
N GLY A 358 1.53 19.87 6.24
CA GLY A 358 0.59 18.75 6.29
C GLY A 358 0.71 17.77 5.13
N LYS A 359 1.91 17.59 4.56
CA LYS A 359 2.20 16.58 3.53
C LYS A 359 2.96 15.39 4.12
N LEU A 360 2.83 14.24 3.46
CA LEU A 360 3.61 13.05 3.72
C LEU A 360 4.91 13.09 2.91
N ALA A 361 6.04 13.33 3.58
CA ALA A 361 7.35 13.27 2.97
C ALA A 361 7.95 11.86 3.05
N TYR A 362 8.41 11.36 1.91
CA TYR A 362 9.23 10.14 1.82
C TYR A 362 10.71 10.50 1.86
N LEU A 363 11.44 9.82 2.74
CA LEU A 363 12.89 9.90 2.89
C LEU A 363 13.52 8.53 2.66
N ASP A 364 14.80 8.51 2.31
CA ASP A 364 15.58 7.31 1.96
C ASP A 364 15.03 6.54 0.74
N PHE A 365 15.86 6.38 -0.28
CA PHE A 365 15.48 5.65 -1.49
C PHE A 365 16.48 4.52 -1.78
N GLY A 366 17.17 4.04 -0.74
CA GLY A 366 18.16 2.97 -0.84
C GLY A 366 17.53 1.61 -1.13
N MET A 367 16.29 1.40 -0.69
CA MET A 367 15.53 0.16 -0.88
C MET A 367 14.32 0.36 -1.80
N MET A 368 14.58 0.41 -3.11
CA MET A 368 13.55 0.42 -4.15
C MET A 368 13.50 -0.91 -4.90
N GLY A 369 12.28 -1.34 -5.24
CA GLY A 369 12.03 -2.54 -6.02
C GLY A 369 11.22 -2.25 -7.29
N GLU A 370 11.24 -3.20 -8.21
CA GLU A 370 10.42 -3.18 -9.41
C GLU A 370 9.53 -4.43 -9.50
N PHE A 371 8.28 -4.22 -9.85
CA PHE A 371 7.26 -5.24 -10.00
C PHE A 371 6.88 -5.30 -11.47
N ARG A 372 7.04 -6.45 -12.13
CA ARG A 372 6.73 -6.58 -13.56
C ARG A 372 5.23 -6.43 -13.83
N GLN A 373 4.84 -5.94 -15.00
CA GLN A 373 3.44 -5.70 -15.35
C GLN A 373 2.58 -6.97 -15.22
N GLU A 374 3.10 -8.13 -15.62
CA GLU A 374 2.35 -9.39 -15.60
C GLU A 374 1.96 -9.78 -14.17
N LEU A 375 2.86 -9.54 -13.22
CA LEU A 375 2.62 -9.76 -11.80
C LEU A 375 1.61 -8.73 -11.27
N ARG A 376 1.70 -7.45 -11.69
CA ARG A 376 0.76 -6.40 -11.27
C ARG A 376 -0.66 -6.78 -11.67
N ASP A 377 -0.84 -7.19 -12.91
CA ASP A 377 -2.13 -7.62 -13.44
C ASP A 377 -2.64 -8.85 -12.69
N GLY A 378 -1.77 -9.84 -12.44
CA GLY A 378 -2.12 -11.04 -11.67
C GLY A 378 -2.53 -10.72 -10.22
N PHE A 379 -1.92 -9.72 -9.59
CA PHE A 379 -2.31 -9.28 -8.24
C PHE A 379 -3.69 -8.60 -8.25
N ILE A 380 -3.95 -7.73 -9.24
CA ILE A 380 -5.26 -7.08 -9.39
C ILE A 380 -6.35 -8.15 -9.63
N GLU A 381 -6.08 -9.15 -10.47
CA GLU A 381 -6.98 -10.29 -10.69
C GLU A 381 -7.24 -11.07 -9.40
N ALA A 382 -6.20 -11.38 -8.63
CA ALA A 382 -6.35 -12.05 -7.34
C ALA A 382 -7.22 -11.24 -6.37
N CYS A 383 -7.04 -9.91 -6.31
CA CYS A 383 -7.90 -9.04 -5.52
C CYS A 383 -9.37 -9.08 -6.01
N LEU A 384 -9.60 -9.09 -7.32
CA LEU A 384 -10.93 -9.19 -7.90
C LEU A 384 -11.60 -10.54 -7.58
N HIS A 385 -10.90 -11.66 -7.74
CA HIS A 385 -11.43 -12.97 -7.42
C HIS A 385 -11.72 -13.12 -5.93
N LEU A 386 -10.85 -12.59 -5.06
CA LEU A 386 -11.08 -12.56 -3.60
C LEU A 386 -12.36 -11.81 -3.23
N VAL A 387 -12.53 -10.59 -3.73
CA VAL A 387 -13.73 -9.76 -3.45
C VAL A 387 -15.00 -10.44 -3.98
N ASN A 388 -14.92 -11.09 -5.14
CA ASN A 388 -16.05 -11.80 -5.73
C ASN A 388 -16.33 -13.17 -5.09
N ARG A 389 -15.51 -13.60 -4.13
CA ARG A 389 -15.57 -14.94 -3.53
C ARG A 389 -15.41 -16.07 -4.56
N ASP A 390 -14.66 -15.80 -5.63
CA ASP A 390 -14.28 -16.78 -6.63
C ASP A 390 -12.96 -17.45 -6.20
N PHE A 391 -13.06 -18.39 -5.27
CA PHE A 391 -11.88 -19.06 -4.70
C PHE A 391 -11.20 -20.02 -5.69
N ASP A 392 -11.95 -20.54 -6.67
CA ASP A 392 -11.42 -21.41 -7.73
C ASP A 392 -10.47 -20.66 -8.66
N SER A 393 -10.85 -19.45 -9.06
CA SER A 393 -9.99 -18.59 -9.87
C SER A 393 -8.84 -18.02 -9.03
N LEU A 394 -9.10 -17.66 -7.77
CA LEU A 394 -8.06 -17.20 -6.84
C LEU A 394 -6.93 -18.22 -6.62
N ALA A 395 -7.28 -19.51 -6.53
CA ALA A 395 -6.27 -20.58 -6.42
C ALA A 395 -5.36 -20.65 -7.66
N LYS A 396 -5.89 -20.40 -8.86
CA LYS A 396 -5.09 -20.33 -10.09
C LYS A 396 -4.18 -19.10 -10.10
N ASP A 397 -4.66 -17.97 -9.61
CA ASP A 397 -3.83 -16.77 -9.50
C ASP A 397 -2.65 -17.00 -8.56
N PHE A 398 -2.86 -17.72 -7.46
CA PHE A 398 -1.78 -18.02 -6.51
C PHE A 398 -0.69 -18.90 -7.13
N VAL A 399 -1.04 -19.80 -8.04
CA VAL A 399 -0.04 -20.53 -8.84
C VAL A 399 0.68 -19.57 -9.81
N THR A 400 -0.07 -18.71 -10.50
CA THR A 400 0.47 -17.75 -11.48
C THR A 400 1.41 -16.73 -10.83
N LEU A 401 1.10 -16.29 -9.61
CA LEU A 401 1.90 -15.36 -8.81
C LEU A 401 3.09 -16.04 -8.12
N GLY A 402 3.26 -17.36 -8.29
CA GLY A 402 4.37 -18.12 -7.71
C GLY A 402 4.22 -18.39 -6.22
N PHE A 403 3.04 -18.14 -5.64
CA PHE A 403 2.73 -18.46 -4.25
C PHE A 403 2.60 -19.96 -4.00
N LEU A 404 2.11 -20.69 -5.01
CA LEU A 404 1.94 -22.12 -4.98
C LEU A 404 2.69 -22.78 -6.14
N PRO A 405 3.33 -23.95 -5.93
CA PRO A 405 3.94 -24.68 -7.02
C PRO A 405 2.86 -25.18 -8.00
N PRO A 406 3.17 -25.33 -9.30
CA PRO A 406 2.23 -25.88 -10.29
C PRO A 406 1.75 -27.30 -9.97
N THR A 407 2.48 -28.02 -9.11
CA THR A 407 2.17 -29.38 -8.66
C THR A 407 1.23 -29.42 -7.45
N ALA A 408 0.78 -28.27 -6.94
CA ALA A 408 -0.14 -28.22 -5.80
C ALA A 408 -1.52 -28.78 -6.17
N ASP A 409 -2.12 -29.55 -5.27
CA ASP A 409 -3.49 -30.06 -5.44
C ASP A 409 -4.49 -28.90 -5.38
N LYS A 410 -5.07 -28.59 -6.55
CA LYS A 410 -5.97 -27.47 -6.74
C LYS A 410 -7.23 -27.55 -5.87
N GLU A 411 -7.81 -28.74 -5.69
CA GLU A 411 -9.03 -28.89 -4.89
C GLU A 411 -8.75 -28.68 -3.41
N ALA A 412 -7.66 -29.27 -2.91
CA ALA A 412 -7.24 -29.11 -1.53
C ALA A 412 -6.85 -27.65 -1.20
N VAL A 413 -6.14 -26.97 -2.13
CA VAL A 413 -5.81 -25.54 -2.02
C VAL A 413 -7.07 -24.69 -1.99
N THR A 414 -7.99 -24.90 -2.95
CA THR A 414 -9.22 -24.11 -3.06
C THR A 414 -10.05 -24.24 -1.79
N LYS A 415 -10.21 -25.45 -1.26
CA LYS A 415 -10.91 -25.71 0.00
C LYS A 415 -10.26 -24.99 1.19
N ALA A 416 -8.92 -24.98 1.24
CA ALA A 416 -8.18 -24.32 2.30
C ALA A 416 -8.28 -22.79 2.23
N LEU A 417 -8.08 -22.21 1.03
CA LEU A 417 -8.26 -20.78 0.77
C LEU A 417 -9.69 -20.34 1.07
N THR A 418 -10.69 -21.14 0.68
CA THR A 418 -12.10 -20.89 0.99
C THR A 418 -12.30 -20.82 2.50
N GLY A 419 -11.81 -21.80 3.27
CA GLY A 419 -11.96 -21.78 4.74
C GLY A 419 -11.41 -20.53 5.42
N VAL A 420 -10.23 -20.07 4.98
CA VAL A 420 -9.57 -18.87 5.55
C VAL A 420 -10.24 -17.58 5.09
N LEU A 421 -10.41 -17.43 3.78
CA LEU A 421 -10.79 -16.17 3.15
C LEU A 421 -12.30 -15.96 3.17
N GLN A 422 -13.12 -17.01 3.21
CA GLN A 422 -14.57 -16.87 3.34
C GLN A 422 -14.96 -16.28 4.70
N SER A 423 -14.30 -16.67 5.80
CA SER A 423 -14.48 -16.07 7.12
C SER A 423 -14.09 -14.59 7.11
N ALA A 424 -12.97 -14.26 6.47
CA ALA A 424 -12.50 -12.90 6.35
C ALA A 424 -13.47 -12.02 5.52
N VAL A 425 -13.89 -12.48 4.33
CA VAL A 425 -14.82 -11.76 3.46
C VAL A 425 -16.24 -11.71 4.03
N ALA A 426 -16.67 -12.70 4.83
CA ALA A 426 -17.97 -12.69 5.51
C ALA A 426 -18.07 -11.62 6.60
N LYS A 427 -16.95 -11.30 7.27
CA LYS A 427 -16.85 -10.15 8.19
C LYS A 427 -16.90 -8.80 7.45
N GLY A 428 -16.82 -8.81 6.12
CA GLY A 428 -16.69 -7.65 5.24
C GLY A 428 -15.23 -7.29 5.03
N VAL A 429 -14.84 -7.06 3.76
CA VAL A 429 -13.44 -6.71 3.37
C VAL A 429 -12.87 -5.55 4.18
N ARG A 430 -13.76 -4.66 4.63
CA ARG A 430 -13.45 -3.48 5.46
C ARG A 430 -13.05 -3.78 6.89
N ASN A 431 -13.36 -4.96 7.41
CA ASN A 431 -13.11 -5.35 8.80
C ASN A 431 -11.91 -6.31 8.94
N ILE A 432 -11.24 -6.64 7.84
CA ILE A 432 -10.09 -7.55 7.81
C ILE A 432 -8.81 -6.75 8.02
N SER A 433 -8.02 -7.08 9.05
CA SER A 433 -6.67 -6.54 9.18
C SER A 433 -5.73 -7.31 8.25
N PHE A 434 -4.81 -6.61 7.62
CA PHE A 434 -3.84 -7.23 6.72
C PHE A 434 -2.93 -8.21 7.49
N GLY A 435 -2.55 -7.85 8.73
CA GLY A 435 -1.83 -8.74 9.64
C GLY A 435 -2.56 -10.05 9.96
N ASP A 436 -3.85 -9.99 10.28
CA ASP A 436 -4.66 -11.18 10.61
C ASP A 436 -4.85 -12.08 9.39
N LEU A 437 -5.05 -11.47 8.20
CA LEU A 437 -5.13 -12.20 6.95
C LEU A 437 -3.84 -13.00 6.69
N LEU A 438 -2.69 -12.34 6.85
CA LEU A 438 -1.39 -12.97 6.65
C LEU A 438 -1.11 -14.08 7.67
N GLY A 439 -1.47 -13.86 8.94
CA GLY A 439 -1.35 -14.87 9.99
C GLY A 439 -2.22 -16.11 9.74
N ASN A 440 -3.48 -15.92 9.35
CA ASN A 440 -4.39 -17.01 9.01
C ASN A 440 -4.00 -17.74 7.71
N LEU A 441 -3.45 -17.01 6.74
CA LEU A 441 -2.86 -17.63 5.57
C LEU A 441 -1.63 -18.45 5.99
N GLY A 442 -0.81 -17.94 6.92
CA GLY A 442 0.39 -18.58 7.45
C GLY A 442 0.17 -19.97 8.04
N THR A 443 -0.89 -20.18 8.82
CA THR A 443 -1.23 -21.50 9.34
C THR A 443 -1.59 -22.49 8.22
N THR A 444 -2.17 -21.99 7.13
CA THR A 444 -2.50 -22.77 5.93
C THR A 444 -1.29 -22.98 5.00
N MET A 445 -0.35 -22.03 4.98
CA MET A 445 0.86 -22.05 4.17
C MET A 445 1.77 -23.25 4.48
N TYR A 446 1.86 -23.66 5.75
CA TYR A 446 2.64 -24.82 6.18
C TYR A 446 2.16 -26.14 5.54
N LYS A 447 0.88 -26.25 5.21
CA LYS A 447 0.29 -27.48 4.63
C LYS A 447 0.55 -27.63 3.13
N PHE A 448 0.70 -26.53 2.39
CA PHE A 448 0.72 -26.53 0.92
C PHE A 448 2.07 -26.16 0.30
N LYS A 449 3.16 -26.13 1.08
CA LYS A 449 4.49 -25.66 0.63
C LYS A 449 4.41 -24.30 -0.07
N PHE A 450 3.63 -23.40 0.50
CA PHE A 450 3.49 -22.04 -0.02
C PHE A 450 4.86 -21.36 0.02
N GLN A 451 5.22 -20.69 -1.07
CA GLN A 451 6.46 -19.92 -1.16
C GLN A 451 6.08 -18.48 -1.36
N ILE A 452 6.45 -17.59 -0.46
CA ILE A 452 6.29 -16.15 -0.69
C ILE A 452 7.51 -15.70 -1.50
N PRO A 453 7.35 -15.27 -2.76
CA PRO A 453 8.46 -14.71 -3.51
C PRO A 453 9.04 -13.49 -2.78
N SER A 454 10.35 -13.31 -2.89
CA SER A 454 11.08 -12.26 -2.15
C SER A 454 10.49 -10.86 -2.37
N TYR A 455 10.07 -10.55 -3.59
CA TYR A 455 9.43 -9.28 -3.93
C TYR A 455 8.10 -9.05 -3.19
N PHE A 456 7.25 -10.08 -3.03
CA PHE A 456 6.00 -9.96 -2.26
C PHE A 456 6.24 -9.76 -0.77
N SER A 457 7.31 -10.34 -0.21
CA SER A 457 7.64 -10.16 1.21
C SER A 457 7.90 -8.70 1.57
N LEU A 458 8.54 -7.94 0.67
CA LEU A 458 8.83 -6.51 0.84
C LEU A 458 7.55 -5.67 0.77
N VAL A 459 6.65 -6.03 -0.14
CA VAL A 459 5.34 -5.37 -0.30
C VAL A 459 4.47 -5.57 0.94
N ILE A 460 4.37 -6.81 1.40
CA ILE A 460 3.63 -7.18 2.60
C ILE A 460 4.15 -6.39 3.80
N ARG A 461 5.47 -6.27 3.94
CA ARG A 461 6.10 -5.45 4.99
C ARG A 461 5.72 -3.98 4.89
N SER A 462 5.85 -3.38 3.70
CA SER A 462 5.50 -1.98 3.47
C SER A 462 4.07 -1.67 3.93
N LEU A 463 3.10 -2.52 3.54
CA LEU A 463 1.70 -2.34 3.93
C LEU A 463 1.46 -2.63 5.41
N ALA A 464 2.11 -3.64 5.98
CA ALA A 464 2.00 -3.98 7.39
C ALA A 464 2.55 -2.88 8.31
N VAL A 465 3.64 -2.20 7.91
CA VAL A 465 4.17 -1.05 8.65
C VAL A 465 3.17 0.10 8.67
N LEU A 466 2.58 0.44 7.52
CA LEU A 466 1.56 1.48 7.43
C LEU A 466 0.30 1.11 8.24
N GLU A 467 -0.14 -0.16 8.21
CA GLU A 467 -1.23 -0.65 9.05
C GLU A 467 -0.89 -0.54 10.54
N GLY A 468 0.32 -0.94 10.94
CA GLY A 468 0.78 -0.86 12.32
C GLY A 468 0.80 0.57 12.85
N ILE A 469 1.28 1.52 12.04
CA ILE A 469 1.23 2.95 12.38
C ILE A 469 -0.23 3.39 12.59
N ALA A 470 -1.14 3.03 11.67
CA ALA A 470 -2.55 3.42 11.81
C ALA A 470 -3.23 2.79 13.03
N ILE A 471 -3.01 1.49 13.29
CA ILE A 471 -3.57 0.77 14.44
C ILE A 471 -3.12 1.38 15.77
N SER A 472 -1.88 1.89 15.83
CA SER A 472 -1.37 2.57 17.02
C SER A 472 -2.18 3.82 17.40
N PHE A 473 -2.91 4.40 16.44
CA PHE A 473 -3.74 5.58 16.62
C PHE A 473 -5.24 5.27 16.64
N ASP A 474 -5.71 4.42 15.73
CA ASP A 474 -7.07 3.92 15.65
C ASP A 474 -7.07 2.38 15.60
N PRO A 475 -7.38 1.72 16.73
CA PRO A 475 -7.43 0.25 16.80
C PRO A 475 -8.41 -0.41 15.81
N ASN A 476 -9.38 0.35 15.28
CA ASN A 476 -10.37 -0.14 14.32
C ASN A 476 -9.92 0.04 12.87
N TYR A 477 -8.77 0.68 12.61
CA TYR A 477 -8.29 0.91 11.25
C TYR A 477 -7.95 -0.40 10.54
N LYS A 478 -8.29 -0.49 9.25
CA LYS A 478 -8.07 -1.67 8.38
C LYS A 478 -7.57 -1.22 7.01
N VAL A 479 -6.33 -1.57 6.66
CA VAL A 479 -5.71 -1.16 5.38
C VAL A 479 -6.44 -1.73 4.17
N LEU A 480 -6.94 -2.96 4.26
CA LEU A 480 -7.68 -3.58 3.15
C LEU A 480 -9.01 -2.86 2.86
N GLY A 481 -9.64 -2.26 3.86
CA GLY A 481 -10.86 -1.49 3.69
C GLY A 481 -10.68 -0.21 2.87
N SER A 482 -9.57 0.51 3.08
CA SER A 482 -9.28 1.78 2.39
C SER A 482 -8.79 1.59 0.94
N THR A 483 -8.38 0.37 0.58
CA THR A 483 -7.72 0.07 -0.69
C THR A 483 -8.67 -0.44 -1.76
N TYR A 484 -9.80 -1.02 -1.35
CA TYR A 484 -10.81 -1.52 -2.28
C TYR A 484 -11.35 -0.44 -3.24
N PRO A 485 -11.66 0.79 -2.80
CA PRO A 485 -12.00 1.88 -3.71
C PRO A 485 -10.94 2.16 -4.79
N TRP A 486 -9.65 2.02 -4.45
CA TRP A 486 -8.57 2.19 -5.40
C TRP A 486 -8.58 1.11 -6.47
N ILE A 487 -8.69 -0.15 -6.05
CA ILE A 487 -8.74 -1.30 -6.96
C ILE A 487 -9.97 -1.18 -7.90
N ALA A 488 -11.12 -0.82 -7.35
CA ALA A 488 -12.34 -0.61 -8.14
C ALA A 488 -12.14 0.47 -9.20
N ARG A 489 -11.54 1.62 -8.86
CA ARG A 489 -11.19 2.66 -9.84
C ARG A 489 -10.23 2.15 -10.90
N LYS A 490 -9.13 1.51 -10.48
CA LYS A 490 -8.10 1.00 -11.40
C LYS A 490 -8.71 0.09 -12.44
N VAL A 491 -9.48 -0.92 -12.01
CA VAL A 491 -10.14 -1.89 -12.89
C VAL A 491 -11.11 -1.23 -13.86
N LEU A 492 -11.83 -0.18 -13.44
CA LEU A 492 -12.74 0.56 -14.31
C LEU A 492 -12.01 1.46 -15.32
N THR A 493 -10.83 1.96 -14.98
CA THR A 493 -10.07 2.95 -15.79
C THR A 493 -8.96 2.37 -16.65
N ASP A 494 -8.50 1.15 -16.34
CA ASP A 494 -7.32 0.59 -16.97
C ASP A 494 -7.62 0.08 -18.39
N SER A 495 -6.64 0.28 -19.28
CA SER A 495 -6.74 -0.10 -20.68
C SER A 495 -6.14 -1.48 -20.99
N SER A 496 -5.47 -2.12 -20.02
CA SER A 496 -4.85 -3.43 -20.17
C SER A 496 -5.85 -4.46 -20.70
N PRO A 497 -5.53 -5.19 -21.79
CA PRO A 497 -6.40 -6.24 -22.31
C PRO A 497 -6.77 -7.30 -21.26
N LYS A 498 -5.84 -7.58 -20.35
CA LYS A 498 -6.02 -8.55 -19.27
C LYS A 498 -7.08 -8.05 -18.29
N LEU A 499 -6.92 -6.85 -17.74
CA LEU A 499 -7.89 -6.25 -16.82
C LEU A 499 -9.26 -6.01 -17.45
N LYS A 500 -9.33 -5.63 -18.73
CA LYS A 500 -10.60 -5.56 -19.47
C LYS A 500 -11.30 -6.92 -19.52
N SER A 501 -10.54 -7.99 -19.77
CA SER A 501 -11.06 -9.36 -19.79
C SER A 501 -11.53 -9.79 -18.40
N SER A 502 -10.79 -9.46 -17.33
CA SER A 502 -11.19 -9.77 -15.95
C SER A 502 -12.43 -8.97 -15.54
N LEU A 503 -12.52 -7.69 -15.92
CA LEU A 503 -13.72 -6.87 -15.70
C LEU A 503 -14.91 -7.44 -16.49
N GLN A 504 -14.70 -7.90 -17.72
CA GLN A 504 -15.75 -8.54 -18.51
C GLN A 504 -16.20 -9.86 -17.86
N ALA A 505 -15.29 -10.72 -17.40
CA ALA A 505 -15.63 -11.94 -16.66
C ALA A 505 -16.33 -11.64 -15.31
N LEU A 506 -16.04 -10.49 -14.71
CA LEU A 506 -16.72 -10.01 -13.52
C LEU A 506 -18.14 -9.53 -13.85
N LEU A 507 -18.32 -8.81 -14.95
CA LEU A 507 -19.61 -8.26 -15.34
C LEU A 507 -20.51 -9.29 -16.03
N TYR A 508 -19.97 -10.37 -16.57
CA TYR A 508 -20.73 -11.40 -17.26
C TYR A 508 -20.53 -12.78 -16.62
N LYS A 509 -21.62 -13.50 -16.36
CA LYS A 509 -21.57 -14.92 -16.00
C LYS A 509 -22.48 -15.69 -16.95
N GLU A 510 -21.92 -16.68 -17.66
CA GLU A 510 -22.66 -17.49 -18.64
C GLU A 510 -23.38 -16.63 -19.70
N GLY A 511 -22.77 -15.50 -20.10
CA GLY A 511 -23.35 -14.56 -21.07
C GLY A 511 -24.36 -13.57 -20.48
N VAL A 512 -24.76 -13.73 -19.22
CA VAL A 512 -25.71 -12.82 -18.54
C VAL A 512 -24.96 -11.68 -17.85
N PHE A 513 -25.38 -10.44 -18.14
CA PHE A 513 -24.82 -9.24 -17.53
C PHE A 513 -25.29 -9.07 -16.06
N ARG A 514 -24.32 -8.86 -15.17
CA ARG A 514 -24.50 -8.72 -13.72
C ARG A 514 -24.40 -7.27 -13.31
N ILE A 515 -25.48 -6.52 -13.49
CA ILE A 515 -25.53 -5.09 -13.17
C ILE A 515 -25.15 -4.77 -11.72
N ASP A 516 -25.59 -5.57 -10.75
CA ASP A 516 -25.26 -5.40 -9.31
C ASP A 516 -23.75 -5.29 -9.06
N ARG A 517 -22.94 -5.94 -9.91
CA ARG A 517 -21.48 -5.92 -9.80
C ARG A 517 -20.89 -4.62 -10.33
N LEU A 518 -21.42 -4.10 -11.43
CA LEU A 518 -21.03 -2.79 -11.94
C LEU A 518 -21.40 -1.69 -10.94
N GLU A 519 -22.61 -1.77 -10.36
CA GLU A 519 -23.08 -0.86 -9.32
C GLU A 519 -22.17 -0.85 -8.09
N SER A 520 -21.81 -2.04 -7.61
CA SER A 520 -20.91 -2.19 -6.46
C SER A 520 -19.52 -1.62 -6.77
N LEU A 521 -18.96 -1.88 -7.96
CA LEU A 521 -17.65 -1.32 -8.34
C LEU A 521 -17.71 0.20 -8.49
N LEU A 522 -18.74 0.75 -9.14
CA LEU A 522 -18.89 2.19 -9.31
C LEU A 522 -19.07 2.88 -7.96
N SER A 523 -19.97 2.40 -7.10
CA SER A 523 -20.20 2.99 -5.77
C SER A 523 -18.93 2.99 -4.90
N GLU A 524 -18.15 1.91 -4.92
CA GLU A 524 -16.90 1.81 -4.17
C GLU A 524 -15.79 2.67 -4.79
N SER A 525 -15.73 2.76 -6.12
CA SER A 525 -14.78 3.63 -6.83
C SER A 525 -14.98 5.10 -6.48
N LEU A 526 -16.24 5.52 -6.25
CA LEU A 526 -16.61 6.90 -5.96
C LEU A 526 -16.40 7.26 -4.49
N ARG A 527 -16.55 6.31 -3.56
CA ARG A 527 -16.41 6.54 -2.11
C ARG A 527 -15.10 7.21 -1.69
N ALA A 528 -13.94 6.82 -2.23
CA ALA A 528 -12.68 7.44 -1.81
C ALA A 528 -12.55 8.92 -2.19
N ARG A 529 -13.35 9.38 -3.17
CA ARG A 529 -13.41 10.78 -3.56
C ARG A 529 -14.31 11.56 -2.60
N THR A 530 -15.38 10.93 -2.12
CA THR A 530 -16.33 11.48 -1.16
C THR A 530 -15.73 11.60 0.24
N GLU A 531 -14.99 10.59 0.72
CA GLU A 531 -14.30 10.66 2.03
C GLU A 531 -13.24 11.78 2.05
N ARG A 532 -12.48 11.96 0.96
CA ARG A 532 -11.55 13.10 0.80
C ARG A 532 -12.26 14.46 0.74
N ALA A 533 -13.46 14.54 0.16
CA ALA A 533 -14.24 15.77 0.11
C ALA A 533 -14.96 16.08 1.44
N LEU A 534 -15.40 15.04 2.17
CA LEU A 534 -16.09 15.14 3.46
C LEU A 534 -15.19 15.67 4.58
N VAL A 535 -13.87 15.44 4.49
CA VAL A 535 -12.88 16.08 5.40
C VAL A 535 -12.76 17.59 5.14
N LYS A 536 -13.18 18.09 3.96
CA LYS A 536 -13.14 19.52 3.61
C LYS A 536 -14.48 20.26 3.72
N GLN A 537 -15.62 19.57 3.79
CA GLN A 537 -16.93 20.24 3.88
C GLN A 537 -17.93 19.44 4.73
N GLN A 538 -18.21 19.93 5.94
CA GLN A 538 -19.52 19.75 6.54
C GLN A 538 -20.51 20.69 5.83
N ILE A 539 -21.52 20.13 5.17
CA ILE A 539 -22.96 20.51 5.23
C ILE A 539 -23.74 19.69 4.19
N ALA A 540 -24.76 19.00 4.72
CA ALA A 540 -26.07 18.61 4.17
C ALA A 540 -26.27 18.13 2.71
N GLN A 541 -26.91 16.95 2.63
CA GLN A 541 -27.93 16.53 1.65
C GLN A 541 -27.76 16.98 0.19
N THR A 542 -27.18 16.09 -0.64
CA THR A 542 -27.70 15.63 -1.95
C THR A 542 -26.76 14.51 -2.46
N SER A 543 -26.80 13.34 -1.83
CA SER A 543 -25.89 12.22 -2.17
C SER A 543 -26.12 11.62 -3.56
N SER A 544 -27.33 11.73 -4.11
CA SER A 544 -27.72 11.04 -5.35
C SER A 544 -27.32 11.79 -6.62
N LYS A 545 -27.50 13.13 -6.67
CA LYS A 545 -27.06 13.94 -7.83
C LYS A 545 -25.54 13.93 -8.00
N VAL A 546 -24.79 13.94 -6.89
CA VAL A 546 -23.33 13.88 -6.90
C VAL A 546 -22.84 12.53 -7.45
N ALA A 547 -23.46 11.42 -7.03
CA ALA A 547 -23.11 10.09 -7.54
C ALA A 547 -23.40 9.95 -9.04
N ILE A 548 -24.58 10.39 -9.51
CA ILE A 548 -24.98 10.36 -10.93
C ILE A 548 -24.01 11.22 -11.76
N LYS A 549 -23.76 12.46 -11.33
CA LYS A 549 -22.78 13.35 -11.99
C LYS A 549 -21.41 12.71 -12.09
N GLN A 550 -20.96 12.01 -11.05
CA GLN A 550 -19.67 11.36 -11.05
C GLN A 550 -19.61 10.14 -11.98
N VAL A 551 -20.64 9.27 -11.98
CA VAL A 551 -20.72 8.13 -12.91
C VAL A 551 -20.76 8.61 -14.37
N LEU A 552 -21.62 9.59 -14.69
CA LEU A 552 -21.70 10.19 -16.02
C LEU A 552 -20.37 10.85 -16.40
N SER A 553 -19.78 11.61 -15.47
CA SER A 553 -18.51 12.25 -15.73
C SER A 553 -17.40 11.23 -16.00
N PHE A 554 -17.43 10.08 -15.32
CA PHE A 554 -16.44 9.04 -15.51
C PHE A 554 -16.60 8.35 -16.88
N THR A 555 -17.80 7.92 -17.23
CA THR A 555 -18.07 7.20 -18.50
C THR A 555 -17.84 8.08 -19.74
N LEU A 556 -17.97 9.39 -19.60
CA LEU A 556 -17.69 10.37 -20.64
C LEU A 556 -16.20 10.73 -20.76
N THR A 557 -15.31 10.20 -19.92
CA THR A 557 -13.86 10.37 -20.14
C THR A 557 -13.30 9.31 -21.11
N GLU A 558 -12.10 9.54 -21.65
CA GLU A 558 -11.35 8.52 -22.41
C GLU A 558 -11.09 7.25 -21.57
N LYS A 559 -10.75 7.42 -20.28
CA LYS A 559 -10.50 6.30 -19.36
C LYS A 559 -11.76 5.46 -19.09
N GLY A 560 -12.94 6.06 -19.19
CA GLY A 560 -14.23 5.39 -19.03
C GLY A 560 -14.78 4.75 -20.31
N ALA A 561 -14.06 4.81 -21.43
CA ALA A 561 -14.55 4.36 -22.74
C ALA A 561 -15.00 2.89 -22.74
N PHE A 562 -14.24 2.01 -22.09
CA PHE A 562 -14.59 0.58 -22.01
C PHE A 562 -15.91 0.35 -21.26
N VAL A 563 -16.09 1.03 -20.12
CA VAL A 563 -17.34 0.95 -19.34
C VAL A 563 -18.51 1.54 -20.13
N ARG A 564 -18.28 2.66 -20.85
CA ARG A 564 -19.26 3.27 -21.75
C ARG A 564 -19.69 2.31 -22.86
N GLU A 565 -18.76 1.60 -23.48
CA GLU A 565 -19.07 0.63 -24.55
C GLU A 565 -19.92 -0.54 -24.04
N ILE A 566 -19.63 -1.05 -22.84
CA ILE A 566 -20.43 -2.09 -22.18
C ILE A 566 -21.85 -1.57 -21.91
N LEU A 567 -21.96 -0.37 -21.32
CA LEU A 567 -23.25 0.24 -21.03
C LEU A 567 -24.08 0.48 -22.30
N LEU A 568 -23.47 1.02 -23.36
CA LEU A 568 -24.15 1.22 -24.65
C LEU A 568 -24.63 -0.10 -25.27
N GLN A 569 -23.86 -1.18 -25.11
CA GLN A 569 -24.27 -2.51 -25.57
C GLN A 569 -25.48 -3.03 -24.81
N GLU A 570 -25.49 -2.91 -23.47
CA GLU A 570 -26.60 -3.39 -22.64
C GLU A 570 -27.85 -2.54 -22.80
N VAL A 571 -27.72 -1.21 -22.94
CA VAL A 571 -28.84 -0.33 -23.27
C VAL A 571 -29.43 -0.69 -24.65
N ALA A 572 -28.58 -0.96 -25.65
CA ALA A 572 -29.06 -1.39 -26.97
C ALA A 572 -29.81 -2.73 -26.89
N LYS A 573 -29.31 -3.72 -26.15
CA LYS A 573 -30.02 -5.00 -25.90
C LYS A 573 -31.38 -4.78 -25.24
N GLY A 574 -31.41 -3.91 -24.24
CA GLY A 574 -32.62 -3.56 -23.51
C GLY A 574 -33.67 -2.87 -24.37
N MET A 575 -33.28 -1.84 -25.12
CA MET A 575 -34.17 -1.08 -26.01
C MET A 575 -34.71 -1.95 -27.15
N ASP A 576 -33.90 -2.87 -27.66
CA ASP A 576 -34.28 -3.85 -28.66
C ASP A 576 -35.33 -4.84 -28.11
N ALA A 577 -35.14 -5.33 -26.88
CA ALA A 577 -36.14 -6.15 -26.19
C ALA A 577 -37.42 -5.37 -25.84
N LEU A 578 -37.29 -4.08 -25.49
CA LEU A 578 -38.43 -3.18 -25.27
C LEU A 578 -39.22 -3.01 -26.56
N GLY A 579 -38.55 -2.74 -27.68
CA GLY A 579 -39.17 -2.65 -29.01
C GLY A 579 -39.96 -3.92 -29.34
N LEU A 580 -39.39 -5.10 -29.09
CA LEU A 580 -40.09 -6.37 -29.28
C LEU A 580 -41.31 -6.52 -28.36
N ALA A 581 -41.19 -6.19 -27.08
CA ALA A 581 -42.30 -6.24 -26.15
C ALA A 581 -43.43 -5.27 -26.54
N THR A 582 -43.08 -4.09 -27.06
CA THR A 582 -44.07 -3.12 -27.58
C THR A 582 -44.80 -3.67 -28.81
N LEU A 583 -44.07 -4.31 -29.72
CA LEU A 583 -44.66 -4.92 -30.91
C LEU A 583 -45.57 -6.09 -30.53
N ASP A 584 -45.13 -6.97 -29.63
CA ASP A 584 -45.90 -8.14 -29.15
C ASP A 584 -47.20 -7.69 -28.44
N SER A 585 -47.13 -6.63 -27.63
CA SER A 585 -48.28 -6.01 -26.98
C SER A 585 -49.25 -5.38 -27.99
N LEU A 586 -48.75 -4.65 -28.99
CA LEU A 586 -49.58 -4.06 -30.04
C LEU A 586 -50.22 -5.12 -30.94
N THR A 587 -49.50 -6.19 -31.28
CA THR A 587 -50.04 -7.30 -32.07
C THR A 587 -51.09 -8.09 -31.30
N SER A 588 -50.89 -8.34 -30.02
CA SER A 588 -51.89 -9.01 -29.18
C SER A 588 -53.15 -8.16 -28.99
N MET A 589 -53.01 -6.84 -28.84
CA MET A 589 -54.14 -5.90 -28.83
C MET A 589 -54.87 -5.82 -30.18
N ALA A 590 -54.15 -5.85 -31.30
CA ALA A 590 -54.75 -5.88 -32.63
C ALA A 590 -55.48 -7.21 -32.91
N ILE A 591 -54.91 -8.35 -32.53
CA ILE A 591 -55.50 -9.68 -32.73
C ILE A 591 -56.76 -9.86 -31.88
N THR A 592 -56.79 -9.33 -30.66
CA THR A 592 -57.97 -9.35 -29.77
C THR A 592 -59.13 -8.48 -30.25
N SER A 593 -58.89 -7.56 -31.19
CA SER A 593 -59.93 -6.73 -31.82
C SER A 593 -60.62 -7.38 -33.04
N ILE A 594 -60.17 -8.56 -33.49
CA ILE A 594 -60.70 -9.25 -34.68
C ILE A 594 -61.62 -10.42 -34.25
N PRO A 595 -62.93 -10.44 -34.61
CA PRO A 595 -63.92 -11.34 -34.00
C PRO A 595 -63.80 -12.86 -34.30
N PHE A 596 -62.77 -13.34 -34.99
CA PHE A 596 -62.71 -14.74 -35.46
C PHE A 596 -61.30 -15.38 -35.43
N VAL A 597 -60.32 -14.76 -34.75
CA VAL A 597 -58.97 -15.33 -34.63
C VAL A 597 -58.81 -15.96 -33.24
N ALA A 598 -58.52 -17.26 -33.18
CA ALA A 598 -58.17 -17.92 -31.92
C ALA A 598 -56.87 -17.30 -31.36
N PRO A 599 -56.77 -17.01 -30.05
CA PRO A 599 -55.57 -16.41 -29.49
C PRO A 599 -54.41 -17.41 -29.58
N SER A 600 -53.49 -17.22 -30.53
CA SER A 600 -52.21 -17.93 -30.53
C SER A 600 -51.29 -17.29 -29.49
N SER A 601 -51.18 -17.95 -28.34
CA SER A 601 -50.31 -17.57 -27.22
C SER A 601 -48.84 -17.93 -27.47
N SER A 602 -48.25 -17.42 -28.56
CA SER A 602 -46.79 -17.50 -28.75
C SER A 602 -46.20 -16.11 -28.50
N SER A 603 -45.84 -15.83 -27.24
CA SER A 603 -45.05 -14.64 -26.93
C SER A 603 -43.74 -14.71 -27.70
N SER A 604 -43.46 -13.72 -28.53
CA SER A 604 -42.21 -13.68 -29.33
C SER A 604 -40.96 -13.39 -28.47
N LEU A 605 -41.14 -13.10 -27.18
CA LEU A 605 -40.07 -12.76 -26.25
C LEU A 605 -39.38 -14.00 -25.70
N THR A 606 -38.05 -14.02 -25.79
CA THR A 606 -37.22 -15.08 -25.20
C THR A 606 -36.91 -14.76 -23.72
N GLU A 607 -36.45 -15.76 -22.95
CA GLU A 607 -35.94 -15.51 -21.59
C GLU A 607 -34.75 -14.53 -21.58
N GLU A 608 -33.96 -14.49 -22.66
CA GLU A 608 -32.88 -13.53 -22.86
C GLU A 608 -33.43 -12.11 -22.97
N ASP A 609 -34.50 -11.89 -23.73
CA ASP A 609 -35.14 -10.57 -23.88
C ASP A 609 -35.72 -10.08 -22.55
N MET A 610 -36.32 -10.98 -21.75
CA MET A 610 -36.80 -10.65 -20.40
C MET A 610 -35.67 -10.24 -19.46
N THR A 611 -34.50 -10.87 -19.58
CA THR A 611 -33.32 -10.51 -18.81
C THR A 611 -32.78 -9.14 -19.24
N ASN A 612 -32.73 -8.88 -20.54
CA ASN A 612 -32.32 -7.59 -21.12
C ASN A 612 -33.23 -6.43 -20.67
N LEU A 613 -34.55 -6.66 -20.57
CA LEU A 613 -35.51 -5.67 -20.07
C LEU A 613 -35.27 -5.33 -18.59
N ARG A 614 -35.06 -6.32 -17.72
CA ARG A 614 -34.75 -6.08 -16.29
C ARG A 614 -33.43 -5.33 -16.13
N THR A 615 -32.42 -5.67 -16.94
CA THR A 615 -31.14 -4.96 -16.98
C THR A 615 -31.32 -3.51 -17.38
N LEU A 616 -32.11 -3.24 -18.44
CA LEU A 616 -32.42 -1.87 -18.87
C LEU A 616 -33.08 -1.06 -17.75
N ARG A 617 -34.08 -1.63 -17.09
CA ARG A 617 -34.79 -0.98 -15.97
C ARG A 617 -33.82 -0.59 -14.85
N ARG A 618 -32.93 -1.49 -14.45
CA ARG A 618 -31.91 -1.21 -13.43
C ARG A 618 -30.87 -0.18 -13.88
N LEU A 619 -30.44 -0.20 -15.14
CA LEU A 619 -29.57 0.85 -15.71
C LEU A 619 -30.23 2.22 -15.64
N MET A 620 -31.52 2.30 -15.95
CA MET A 620 -32.27 3.56 -15.83
C MET A 620 -32.39 4.01 -14.36
N LEU A 621 -32.68 3.09 -13.43
CA LEU A 621 -32.72 3.41 -11.99
C LEU A 621 -31.39 3.94 -11.45
N LEU A 622 -30.25 3.41 -11.91
CA LEU A 622 -28.94 3.92 -11.54
C LEU A 622 -28.70 5.35 -12.01
N LEU A 623 -29.24 5.70 -13.18
CA LEU A 623 -29.11 7.04 -13.76
C LEU A 623 -30.10 8.03 -13.13
N SER A 624 -31.25 7.56 -12.64
CA SER A 624 -32.31 8.39 -12.05
C SER A 624 -32.19 8.62 -10.53
N GLY A 625 -31.42 7.80 -9.81
CA GLY A 625 -31.21 7.91 -8.35
C GLY A 625 -32.27 7.17 -7.51
N PRO A 626 -32.03 6.92 -6.21
CA PRO A 626 -32.92 6.13 -5.37
C PRO A 626 -34.24 6.87 -5.09
N GLN A 627 -35.37 6.19 -5.34
CA GLN A 627 -36.69 6.60 -4.87
C GLN A 627 -36.78 6.39 -3.34
N GLN A 628 -37.20 7.42 -2.61
CA GLN A 628 -37.85 7.19 -1.31
C GLN A 628 -39.23 6.59 -1.61
N ASN A 629 -39.48 5.35 -1.19
CA ASN A 629 -40.80 4.99 -0.64
C ASN A 629 -40.77 3.66 0.14
N SER A 630 -41.31 3.78 1.36
CA SER A 630 -41.95 2.78 2.25
C SER A 630 -41.67 1.29 2.04
N SER A 631 -41.13 0.70 3.11
CA SER A 631 -41.21 -0.71 3.50
C SER A 631 -42.45 -1.46 3.03
N SER A 632 -42.25 -2.50 2.23
CA SER A 632 -43.08 -3.70 2.28
C SER A 632 -42.21 -4.93 2.03
N THR A 633 -41.83 -5.58 3.13
CA THR A 633 -41.40 -6.97 3.17
C THR A 633 -42.47 -7.83 2.51
N MET A 634 -42.12 -8.58 1.47
CA MET A 634 -42.86 -9.79 1.10
C MET A 634 -41.90 -10.96 1.04
N GLU A 635 -42.11 -11.86 1.99
CA GLU A 635 -41.45 -13.14 2.15
C GLU A 635 -41.57 -14.00 0.89
N VAL A 636 -40.50 -14.74 0.63
CA VAL A 636 -40.43 -15.80 -0.37
C VAL A 636 -41.24 -16.98 0.15
N ASN A 637 -42.34 -17.31 -0.53
CA ASN A 637 -42.93 -18.65 -0.42
C ASN A 637 -43.75 -19.04 -1.67
N GLY A 638 -43.50 -20.26 -2.15
CA GLY A 638 -44.46 -21.06 -2.93
C GLY A 638 -44.37 -20.97 -4.47
N ASN A 639 -43.87 -22.06 -5.07
CA ASN A 639 -44.08 -22.43 -6.48
C ASN A 639 -45.55 -22.26 -6.88
N ASN A 640 -45.83 -21.48 -7.94
CA ASN A 640 -47.00 -21.63 -8.79
C ASN A 640 -46.80 -20.90 -10.13
N ALA A 641 -46.90 -21.63 -11.24
CA ALA A 641 -46.61 -21.17 -12.61
C ALA A 641 -47.60 -20.13 -13.17
N TYR A 642 -48.64 -19.75 -12.42
CA TYR A 642 -49.66 -18.78 -12.85
C TYR A 642 -49.38 -17.32 -12.42
N LYS A 643 -48.31 -17.04 -11.66
CA LYS A 643 -47.94 -15.67 -11.21
C LYS A 643 -46.98 -14.90 -12.14
N ASN A 644 -46.43 -15.54 -13.17
CA ASN A 644 -45.43 -14.89 -14.04
C ASN A 644 -46.04 -13.91 -15.06
N GLN A 645 -47.34 -14.02 -15.35
CA GLN A 645 -48.00 -13.23 -16.39
C GLN A 645 -48.48 -11.85 -15.89
N ASP A 646 -48.79 -11.71 -14.61
CA ASP A 646 -49.09 -10.40 -13.99
C ASP A 646 -47.83 -9.57 -13.75
N LYS A 647 -46.74 -10.23 -13.33
CA LYS A 647 -45.42 -9.61 -13.16
C LYS A 647 -44.83 -9.12 -14.50
N TYR A 648 -45.20 -9.79 -15.59
CA TYR A 648 -44.83 -9.45 -16.98
C TYR A 648 -45.43 -8.12 -17.44
N LEU A 649 -46.73 -7.89 -17.17
CA LEU A 649 -47.37 -6.61 -17.47
C LEU A 649 -46.86 -5.50 -16.54
N GLU A 650 -46.60 -5.77 -15.26
CA GLU A 650 -45.98 -4.80 -14.35
C GLU A 650 -44.57 -4.36 -14.77
N ASP A 651 -43.70 -5.29 -15.18
CA ASP A 651 -42.33 -4.97 -15.62
C ASP A 651 -42.32 -4.16 -16.92
N ILE A 652 -43.21 -4.48 -17.88
CA ILE A 652 -43.36 -3.71 -19.12
C ILE A 652 -43.97 -2.33 -18.84
N LEU A 653 -45.10 -2.28 -18.13
CA LEU A 653 -45.79 -1.03 -17.80
C LEU A 653 -44.90 -0.11 -16.96
N SER A 654 -44.13 -0.63 -15.99
CA SER A 654 -43.22 0.19 -15.19
C SER A 654 -42.10 0.83 -16.01
N VAL A 655 -41.51 0.12 -16.99
CA VAL A 655 -40.54 0.71 -17.93
C VAL A 655 -41.21 1.75 -18.82
N PHE A 656 -42.42 1.50 -19.30
CA PHE A 656 -43.21 2.47 -20.08
C PHE A 656 -43.56 3.74 -19.28
N TYR A 657 -44.01 3.60 -18.03
CA TYR A 657 -44.28 4.74 -17.13
C TYR A 657 -43.01 5.57 -16.88
N GLN A 658 -41.85 4.91 -16.81
CA GLN A 658 -40.56 5.56 -16.65
C GLN A 658 -40.13 6.39 -17.88
N PHE A 659 -40.31 5.86 -19.09
CA PHE A 659 -40.03 6.60 -20.33
C PHE A 659 -41.02 7.76 -20.58
N SER A 660 -42.24 7.65 -20.04
CA SER A 660 -43.30 8.67 -20.19
C SER A 660 -43.16 9.81 -19.17
N SER A 661 -42.50 9.57 -18.05
CA SER A 661 -42.31 10.55 -16.97
C SER A 661 -41.08 11.44 -17.23
N VAL A 662 -41.32 12.62 -17.83
CA VAL A 662 -40.30 13.68 -18.01
C VAL A 662 -39.63 14.10 -16.68
N GLN A 663 -40.30 13.85 -15.54
CA GLN A 663 -39.79 14.17 -14.21
C GLN A 663 -38.61 13.28 -13.76
N GLU A 664 -38.46 12.07 -14.29
CA GLU A 664 -37.40 11.13 -13.88
C GLU A 664 -36.07 11.34 -14.62
N ILE A 665 -36.09 11.96 -15.81
CA ILE A 665 -34.90 12.29 -16.60
C ILE A 665 -34.32 13.68 -16.21
N LEU A 666 -35.12 14.48 -15.50
CA LEU A 666 -34.78 15.83 -15.06
C LEU A 666 -33.46 15.93 -14.26
N PRO A 667 -33.12 15.00 -13.35
CA PRO A 667 -31.84 15.01 -12.64
C PRO A 667 -30.65 14.86 -13.58
N VAL A 668 -30.73 13.97 -14.58
CA VAL A 668 -29.66 13.75 -15.58
C VAL A 668 -29.51 14.99 -16.47
N LEU A 669 -30.62 15.54 -16.96
CA LEU A 669 -30.61 16.77 -17.78
C LEU A 669 -30.07 17.98 -17.00
N SER A 670 -30.30 18.05 -15.69
CA SER A 670 -29.78 19.13 -14.84
C SER A 670 -28.27 19.10 -14.65
N VAL A 671 -27.61 17.96 -14.89
CA VAL A 671 -26.16 17.78 -14.72
C VAL A 671 -25.38 18.10 -16.00
N ILE A 672 -25.99 17.98 -17.17
CA ILE A 672 -25.35 18.22 -18.48
C ILE A 672 -24.69 19.62 -18.61
N PRO A 673 -25.33 20.71 -18.15
CA PRO A 673 -24.72 22.05 -18.21
C PRO A 673 -23.49 22.20 -17.31
N GLU A 674 -23.34 21.36 -16.28
CA GLU A 674 -22.24 21.42 -15.31
C GLU A 674 -21.01 20.59 -15.73
N LEU A 675 -21.05 19.96 -16.91
CA LEU A 675 -19.95 19.17 -17.45
C LEU A 675 -18.99 20.04 -18.28
N PRO A 676 -17.68 19.74 -18.29
CA PRO A 676 -16.71 20.35 -19.21
C PRO A 676 -17.14 20.24 -20.68
N PRO A 677 -16.78 21.21 -21.54
CA PRO A 677 -17.24 21.28 -22.93
C PRO A 677 -16.86 20.06 -23.78
N GLU A 678 -15.69 19.45 -23.54
CA GLU A 678 -15.27 18.21 -24.20
C GLU A 678 -16.23 17.03 -23.91
N MET A 679 -16.72 16.95 -22.68
CA MET A 679 -17.63 15.89 -22.24
C MET A 679 -19.06 16.10 -22.77
N GLN A 680 -19.46 17.36 -22.96
CA GLN A 680 -20.71 17.70 -23.62
C GLN A 680 -20.70 17.27 -25.10
N GLN A 681 -19.58 17.45 -25.80
CA GLN A 681 -19.41 16.95 -27.18
C GLN A 681 -19.52 15.42 -27.26
N GLN A 682 -18.88 14.71 -26.32
CA GLN A 682 -18.94 13.25 -26.28
C GLN A 682 -20.36 12.74 -25.97
N LEU A 683 -21.13 13.48 -25.17
CA LEU A 683 -22.53 13.20 -24.89
C LEU A 683 -23.44 13.34 -26.12
N LEU A 684 -23.11 14.28 -27.04
CA LEU A 684 -23.82 14.45 -28.31
C LEU A 684 -23.61 13.29 -29.30
N LEU A 685 -22.53 12.51 -29.15
CA LEU A 685 -22.22 11.36 -30.01
C LEU A 685 -22.93 10.07 -29.57
N LEU A 686 -23.34 9.97 -28.30
CA LEU A 686 -23.98 8.75 -27.74
C LEU A 686 -25.24 8.30 -28.50
N PRO A 687 -26.16 9.18 -28.93
CA PRO A 687 -27.35 8.76 -29.67
C PRO A 687 -27.02 8.11 -31.02
N ALA A 688 -25.99 8.60 -31.72
CA ALA A 688 -25.57 8.04 -33.01
C ALA A 688 -24.97 6.63 -32.83
N ASP A 689 -24.10 6.45 -31.82
CA ASP A 689 -23.52 5.16 -31.47
C ASP A 689 -24.59 4.13 -31.06
N LEU A 690 -25.56 4.56 -30.27
CA LEU A 690 -26.67 3.71 -29.84
C LEU A 690 -27.56 3.29 -31.03
N ALA A 691 -27.88 4.23 -31.93
CA ALA A 691 -28.65 3.96 -33.13
C ALA A 691 -27.93 2.94 -34.03
N GLY A 692 -26.62 3.07 -34.24
CA GLY A 692 -25.82 2.10 -35.00
C GLY A 692 -25.88 0.69 -34.41
N ARG A 693 -25.80 0.56 -33.07
CA ARG A 693 -25.91 -0.73 -32.37
C ARG A 693 -27.31 -1.34 -32.48
N LEU A 694 -28.36 -0.53 -32.37
CA LEU A 694 -29.74 -0.99 -32.53
C LEU A 694 -30.02 -1.48 -33.95
N ILE A 695 -29.57 -0.74 -34.97
CA ILE A 695 -29.71 -1.15 -36.38
C ILE A 695 -28.98 -2.47 -36.64
N SER A 696 -27.75 -2.61 -36.14
CA SER A 696 -26.97 -3.85 -36.28
C SER A 696 -27.67 -5.05 -35.63
N ARG A 697 -28.25 -4.87 -34.44
CA ARG A 697 -29.02 -5.93 -33.76
C ARG A 697 -30.31 -6.29 -34.48
N ALA A 698 -31.06 -5.30 -34.94
CA ALA A 698 -32.27 -5.52 -35.72
C ALA A 698 -31.94 -6.31 -37.01
N ALA A 699 -30.89 -5.93 -37.73
CA ALA A 699 -30.40 -6.65 -38.91
C ALA A 699 -29.97 -8.09 -38.59
N ALA A 700 -29.17 -8.29 -37.54
CA ALA A 700 -28.72 -9.62 -37.12
C ALA A 700 -29.90 -10.54 -36.75
N ARG A 701 -30.93 -10.01 -36.09
CA ARG A 701 -32.13 -10.79 -35.76
C ARG A 701 -32.99 -11.10 -36.98
N THR A 702 -33.15 -10.15 -37.90
CA THR A 702 -33.86 -10.39 -39.18
C THR A 702 -33.18 -11.48 -39.99
N ILE A 703 -31.84 -11.46 -40.07
CA ILE A 703 -31.06 -12.54 -40.69
C ILE A 703 -31.31 -13.86 -39.96
N ARG A 704 -31.20 -13.88 -38.62
CA ARG A 704 -31.42 -15.10 -37.82
C ARG A 704 -32.84 -15.68 -38.00
N ARG A 705 -33.86 -14.84 -38.18
CA ARG A 705 -35.25 -15.24 -38.47
C ARG A 705 -35.50 -15.65 -39.92
N MET A 706 -34.63 -15.28 -40.85
CA MET A 706 -34.71 -15.76 -42.24
C MET A 706 -34.02 -17.12 -42.43
N PHE A 707 -33.09 -17.48 -41.54
CA PHE A 707 -32.32 -18.73 -41.58
C PHE A 707 -32.80 -19.80 -40.58
N LEU A 708 -33.69 -19.45 -39.66
CA LEU A 708 -34.49 -20.37 -38.83
C LEU A 708 -35.88 -20.50 -39.44
#